data_AF-A0A537IXS8-F1
#
_entry.id   AF-A0A537IXS8-F1
#
_cell.length_a   1.000
_cell.length_b   1.000
_cell.length_c   1.000
_cell.angle_alpha   90.00
_cell.angle_beta   90.00
_cell.angle_gamma   90.00
#
_symmetry.space_group_name_H-M   'P 1'
#
loop_
_entity.id
_entity.type
_entity.pdbx_description
1 polymer ?
#
loop_
_entity_poly.entity_id
_entity_poly.type
_entity_poly.pdbx_seq_one_letter_code
_entity_poly.pdbx_strand_id
1 'polypeptide(L)'
;MTLTPTVRRELMSGEQIPVIAVAVHNPLAFPAAARLLAHVPGLTLYNCDILTVRLFFYETGLFPLARCAVTCAGDEAREIALTSRPEDLEYALPPLTVLRLHLESPGGHSDDPDDLPTANPSHGRPGRLEAGVDGETVVLDGDDPAETIRSLNRLLQRYDPDVLLSEWGDPVLLPRLQVLATRTGIPLQLNRDPVNRVRTRRSRSYTTYGQVVYQAGAQMLHGRWHIDLRNSFIYAESELAGLLEVARLARIPVQELARTSTGTAISSMQVQRAVRDGILIPWQKSEPEAFKTASQLIVTDKGGLTYQPLVGLYEQVGELDFSSMYPTMMARFNISPETIGCACCPDSRVPEINYTVCRQRRGLVPQVLDHLLERRVYYKQRKQATTGPQRALYDQRQTALKWCLVTCLDGETLVPFKKDGRIQIAPIRDIIDPLLPDGPGVLPVQGLHVFGYDENLRPIENPIRNVIKVPAPSKLLRVRMQSGRELTMIPNHRCFVVEDGRLITKRALELREGDLIPVTPSLTLERKPVQRINVIEQLQQELPREEHPLWRVFGIALKDRVAAAYRSIQLAAREHYTDKSIWNWRAYGYLPLQYLPHLHFRDEDFASLSVGRGKREGGIIKQIPALLTMDKDLGFLIGFFIGDGSARRTFLRFSVGQNEPDVAWKLRKILAQKFNLRSSRHKERKARMYVVQVNSVALARLFEVVLGVGKNAQNGKIDVPPLVWNGEDDVVYGFLSGLIASDGCVGKKGTFLRISSASRAFIGKLGVLLATRGIAHCYRTHGHLRSIEIVDSGVLTLRNSGWLSQKHRRRLEKRLRLAPPKERPSSWFAQSHGPFRCVRIRSIKEVPSTLPCTYCFEVERGLHGFTLANGIFTANNFGYLGYRNARFGRIEAHEAVTAFAREMLLRAKEVAESRGFRMLHALVDSMWLQRPGATHADYAALAQAVTGATGLPIFVEGIYRWIAFLPSKTHRGVGVPNRYMGVFEDNITKVRGIEVRRSDTPALVVQTQERMLRRMFRCQTLEDVRAALPELLGILEEALIRLRSGDVEAAELVVTNTLSQEVGEYRHNTVQAITARMLDCHGATLHPGEAVQFIITNAGAKVPEDRVRPYTLLGTDWHYDAEAYATMLLRAAETVLELFGYTRERLRDDVAKKILTS
;
A
#
# COMPACT_ATOMS: atom_id res chain seq x y z
N MET A 1 -28.95 36.10 -17.82
CA MET A 1 -28.35 35.95 -16.47
C MET A 1 -28.83 37.10 -15.63
N THR A 2 -29.03 36.91 -14.34
CA THR A 2 -29.22 38.02 -13.40
C THR A 2 -27.88 38.35 -12.75
N LEU A 3 -27.54 39.63 -12.64
CA LEU A 3 -26.38 40.14 -11.93
C LEU A 3 -26.86 40.98 -10.75
N THR A 4 -26.42 40.63 -9.53
CA THR A 4 -26.89 41.30 -8.31
C THR A 4 -25.69 41.68 -7.44
N PRO A 5 -25.41 42.99 -7.22
CA PRO A 5 -24.46 43.42 -6.21
C PRO A 5 -24.87 42.91 -4.83
N THR A 6 -23.93 42.34 -4.09
CA THR A 6 -24.18 41.76 -2.77
C THR A 6 -22.90 41.76 -1.94
N VAL A 7 -23.00 41.41 -0.66
CA VAL A 7 -21.85 41.35 0.25
C VAL A 7 -21.71 39.94 0.81
N ARG A 8 -20.48 39.42 0.89
CA ARG A 8 -20.16 38.07 1.39
C ARG A 8 -18.90 38.10 2.23
N ARG A 9 -18.77 37.15 3.16
CA ARG A 9 -17.64 37.08 4.08
C ARG A 9 -16.47 36.28 3.48
N GLU A 10 -15.26 36.82 3.57
CA GLU A 10 -14.03 36.06 3.30
C GLU A 10 -13.70 35.16 4.51
N LEU A 11 -13.22 33.94 4.29
CA LEU A 11 -13.01 32.95 5.35
C LEU A 11 -11.82 33.29 6.27
N MET A 12 -10.71 33.73 5.69
CA MET A 12 -9.42 33.89 6.38
C MET A 12 -9.32 35.23 7.11
N SER A 13 -9.70 36.34 6.48
CA SER A 13 -9.78 37.64 7.17
C SER A 13 -11.03 37.73 8.05
N GLY A 14 -12.16 37.19 7.58
CA GLY A 14 -13.47 37.36 8.21
C GLY A 14 -14.19 38.65 7.79
N GLU A 15 -13.60 39.43 6.88
CA GLU A 15 -14.13 40.70 6.39
C GLU A 15 -15.32 40.51 5.44
N GLN A 16 -16.14 41.55 5.33
CA GLN A 16 -17.29 41.61 4.42
C GLN A 16 -16.88 42.27 3.11
N ILE A 17 -16.82 41.48 2.03
CA ILE A 17 -16.36 41.92 0.70
C ILE A 17 -17.57 42.12 -0.24
N PRO A 18 -17.64 43.25 -0.98
CA PRO A 18 -18.64 43.44 -2.02
C PRO A 18 -18.32 42.55 -3.24
N VAL A 19 -19.31 41.81 -3.71
CA VAL A 19 -19.21 40.87 -4.85
C VAL A 19 -20.45 40.94 -5.73
N ILE A 20 -20.36 40.47 -6.98
CA ILE A 20 -21.52 40.35 -7.88
C ILE A 20 -21.97 38.88 -7.88
N ALA A 21 -23.18 38.62 -7.40
CA ALA A 21 -23.82 37.31 -7.57
C ALA A 21 -24.32 37.16 -9.02
N VAL A 22 -24.08 35.99 -9.62
CA VAL A 22 -24.46 35.69 -11.01
C VAL A 22 -25.40 34.49 -11.04
N ALA A 23 -26.66 34.71 -11.43
CA ALA A 23 -27.67 33.66 -11.57
C ALA A 23 -27.91 33.28 -13.04
N VAL A 24 -28.10 31.99 -13.29
CA VAL A 24 -28.51 31.44 -14.60
C VAL A 24 -29.97 30.98 -14.54
N HIS A 25 -30.77 31.33 -15.55
CA HIS A 25 -32.18 30.94 -15.62
C HIS A 25 -32.38 29.45 -15.94
N ASN A 26 -31.34 28.78 -16.48
CA ASN A 26 -31.30 27.34 -16.69
C ASN A 26 -30.21 26.73 -15.79
N PRO A 27 -30.55 25.97 -14.74
CA PRO A 27 -29.58 25.36 -13.82
C PRO A 27 -28.61 24.36 -14.49
N LEU A 28 -28.98 23.77 -15.64
CA LEU A 28 -28.10 22.90 -16.44
C LEU A 28 -27.03 23.69 -17.18
N ALA A 29 -27.23 24.98 -17.42
CA ALA A 29 -26.24 25.88 -18.02
C ALA A 29 -25.18 26.39 -17.02
N PHE A 30 -25.39 26.22 -15.70
CA PHE A 30 -24.47 26.70 -14.65
C PHE A 30 -23.00 26.25 -14.88
N PRO A 31 -22.69 24.97 -15.20
CA PRO A 31 -21.31 24.55 -15.44
C PRO A 31 -20.72 25.08 -16.75
N ALA A 32 -21.52 25.59 -17.69
CA ALA A 32 -21.04 26.27 -18.88
C ALA A 32 -20.78 27.76 -18.58
N ALA A 33 -21.73 28.42 -17.91
CA ALA A 33 -21.62 29.80 -17.44
C ALA A 33 -20.36 30.05 -16.59
N ALA A 34 -20.12 29.21 -15.59
CA ALA A 34 -18.93 29.31 -14.74
C ALA A 34 -17.63 29.20 -15.53
N ARG A 35 -17.58 28.32 -16.54
CA ARG A 35 -16.41 28.18 -17.44
C ARG A 35 -16.22 29.36 -18.38
N LEU A 36 -17.28 30.08 -18.76
CA LEU A 36 -17.16 31.31 -19.55
C LEU A 36 -16.59 32.47 -18.71
N LEU A 37 -17.18 32.71 -17.54
CA LEU A 37 -16.74 33.78 -16.62
C LEU A 37 -15.28 33.62 -16.18
N ALA A 38 -14.79 32.37 -16.08
CA ALA A 38 -13.40 32.04 -15.74
C ALA A 38 -12.34 32.60 -16.72
N HIS A 39 -12.73 33.06 -17.91
CA HIS A 39 -11.83 33.64 -18.90
C HIS A 39 -11.79 35.18 -18.84
N VAL A 40 -12.56 35.82 -17.95
CA VAL A 40 -12.59 37.29 -17.80
C VAL A 40 -11.46 37.72 -16.83
N PRO A 41 -10.47 38.52 -17.29
CA PRO A 41 -9.38 38.98 -16.42
C PRO A 41 -9.87 39.83 -15.24
N GLY A 42 -9.18 39.74 -14.11
CA GLY A 42 -9.48 40.54 -12.91
C GLY A 42 -10.64 40.04 -12.05
N LEU A 43 -11.43 39.06 -12.49
CA LEU A 43 -12.47 38.46 -11.66
C LEU A 43 -11.94 37.30 -10.80
N THR A 44 -12.06 37.42 -9.48
CA THR A 44 -11.92 36.28 -8.56
C THR A 44 -13.26 35.57 -8.41
N LEU A 45 -13.32 34.28 -8.73
CA LEU A 45 -14.55 33.51 -8.77
C LEU A 45 -14.71 32.55 -7.58
N TYR A 46 -15.94 32.44 -7.09
CA TYR A 46 -16.34 31.68 -5.92
C TYR A 46 -17.58 30.81 -6.22
N ASN A 47 -17.73 29.71 -5.49
CA ASN A 47 -18.88 28.77 -5.55
C ASN A 47 -19.11 28.06 -6.92
N CYS A 48 -18.21 28.21 -7.89
CA CYS A 48 -18.42 27.84 -9.30
C CYS A 48 -18.45 26.33 -9.65
N ASP A 49 -17.97 25.43 -8.77
CA ASP A 49 -17.87 23.99 -9.04
C ASP A 49 -18.74 23.11 -8.13
N ILE A 50 -19.76 23.69 -7.51
CA ILE A 50 -20.76 22.96 -6.75
C ILE A 50 -21.73 22.27 -7.73
N LEU A 51 -22.01 20.97 -7.52
CA LEU A 51 -23.00 20.24 -8.31
C LEU A 51 -24.40 20.83 -8.08
N THR A 52 -25.13 21.14 -9.16
CA THR A 52 -26.43 21.84 -9.12
C THR A 52 -27.44 21.25 -8.13
N VAL A 53 -27.55 19.92 -8.06
CA VAL A 53 -28.46 19.22 -7.12
C VAL A 53 -28.06 19.46 -5.64
N ARG A 54 -26.76 19.58 -5.35
CA ARG A 54 -26.29 19.88 -4.00
C ARG A 54 -26.40 21.37 -3.69
N LEU A 55 -26.15 22.24 -4.68
CA LEU A 55 -26.37 23.69 -4.54
C LEU A 55 -27.83 23.98 -4.18
N PHE A 56 -28.78 23.34 -4.88
CA PHE A 56 -30.20 23.37 -4.56
C PHE A 56 -30.48 22.95 -3.10
N PHE A 57 -29.94 21.83 -2.62
CA PHE A 57 -30.06 21.43 -1.21
C PHE A 57 -29.40 22.42 -0.22
N TYR A 58 -28.33 23.11 -0.60
CA TYR A 58 -27.69 24.10 0.27
C TYR A 58 -28.54 25.39 0.37
N GLU A 59 -29.03 25.88 -0.76
CA GLU A 59 -29.78 27.13 -0.89
C GLU A 59 -31.22 27.03 -0.36
N THR A 60 -31.93 25.94 -0.66
CA THR A 60 -33.32 25.72 -0.19
C THR A 60 -33.43 25.22 1.26
N GLY A 61 -32.31 24.86 1.88
CA GLY A 61 -32.30 24.17 3.17
C GLY A 61 -32.63 22.67 3.11
N LEU A 62 -33.21 22.17 2.00
CA LEU A 62 -33.69 20.80 1.84
C LEU A 62 -32.56 19.76 1.98
N PHE A 63 -32.93 18.55 2.43
CA PHE A 63 -32.00 17.45 2.67
C PHE A 63 -32.69 16.09 2.42
N PRO A 64 -31.95 15.00 2.16
CA PRO A 64 -32.53 13.66 2.04
C PRO A 64 -33.34 13.27 3.29
N LEU A 65 -34.51 12.65 3.12
CA LEU A 65 -35.43 12.30 4.21
C LEU A 65 -35.89 13.50 5.08
N ALA A 66 -35.90 14.70 4.52
CA ALA A 66 -36.63 15.81 5.12
C ALA A 66 -38.15 15.56 5.05
N ARG A 67 -38.84 15.66 6.18
CA ARG A 67 -40.28 15.89 6.21
C ARG A 67 -40.54 17.34 5.75
N CYS A 68 -41.51 17.51 4.87
CA CYS A 68 -41.94 18.79 4.35
C CYS A 68 -43.47 18.81 4.13
N ALA A 69 -44.04 20.01 4.11
CA ALA A 69 -45.33 20.28 3.49
C ALA A 69 -45.07 20.77 2.06
N VAL A 70 -45.90 20.35 1.10
CA VAL A 70 -45.76 20.72 -0.31
C VAL A 70 -47.07 21.33 -0.80
N THR A 71 -46.97 22.53 -1.36
CA THR A 71 -48.11 23.20 -2.02
C THR A 71 -48.05 22.85 -3.51
N CYS A 72 -49.07 22.17 -4.03
CA CYS A 72 -49.14 21.75 -5.43
C CYS A 72 -50.18 22.55 -6.24
N ALA A 73 -49.95 22.69 -7.53
CA ALA A 73 -50.91 23.23 -8.51
C ALA A 73 -51.08 22.19 -9.63
N GLY A 74 -52.08 21.30 -9.47
CA GLY A 74 -52.09 20.02 -10.19
C GLY A 74 -50.90 19.17 -9.75
N ASP A 75 -50.24 18.50 -10.69
CA ASP A 75 -49.06 17.67 -10.43
C ASP A 75 -47.76 18.48 -10.19
N GLU A 76 -47.80 19.81 -10.35
CA GLU A 76 -46.62 20.67 -10.19
C GLU A 76 -46.47 21.20 -8.75
N ALA A 77 -45.41 20.80 -8.06
CA ALA A 77 -45.05 21.34 -6.75
C ALA A 77 -44.59 22.81 -6.87
N ARG A 78 -45.35 23.74 -6.27
CA ARG A 78 -45.09 25.19 -6.26
C ARG A 78 -44.18 25.62 -5.12
N GLU A 79 -44.35 25.03 -3.94
CA GLU A 79 -43.63 25.38 -2.72
C GLU A 79 -43.35 24.13 -1.87
N ILE A 80 -42.19 24.10 -1.20
CA ILE A 80 -41.78 23.00 -0.33
C ILE A 80 -41.28 23.59 1.01
N ALA A 81 -42.13 23.54 2.04
CA ALA A 81 -41.82 24.05 3.37
C ALA A 81 -41.29 22.93 4.28
N LEU A 82 -40.13 23.13 4.92
CA LEU A 82 -39.52 22.14 5.82
C LEU A 82 -40.28 21.99 7.15
N THR A 83 -40.62 20.76 7.53
CA THR A 83 -41.28 20.41 8.81
C THR A 83 -40.40 19.54 9.71
N SER A 84 -39.13 19.35 9.34
CA SER A 84 -38.08 18.69 10.14
C SER A 84 -36.72 19.35 9.85
N ARG A 85 -35.74 19.13 10.73
CA ARG A 85 -34.39 19.73 10.62
C ARG A 85 -33.32 18.65 10.39
N PRO A 86 -32.24 18.96 9.66
CA PRO A 86 -31.10 18.06 9.59
C PRO A 86 -30.40 17.94 10.96
N GLU A 87 -30.51 18.96 11.82
CA GLU A 87 -29.98 18.97 13.18
C GLU A 87 -30.72 18.02 14.15
N ASP A 88 -31.87 17.45 13.76
CA ASP A 88 -32.66 16.55 14.61
C ASP A 88 -31.86 15.27 14.96
N LEU A 89 -31.56 15.09 16.25
CA LEU A 89 -30.85 13.92 16.80
C LEU A 89 -31.72 12.65 16.73
N GLU A 90 -33.01 12.80 17.03
CA GLU A 90 -34.01 11.76 16.82
C GLU A 90 -34.89 12.08 15.64
N TYR A 91 -34.98 11.13 14.72
CA TYR A 91 -35.91 11.15 13.60
C TYR A 91 -36.32 9.71 13.29
N ALA A 92 -37.61 9.51 13.03
CA ALA A 92 -38.10 8.29 12.42
C ALA A 92 -37.70 8.29 10.93
N LEU A 93 -37.38 7.10 10.41
CA LEU A 93 -37.44 6.88 8.97
C LEU A 93 -38.91 6.84 8.54
N PRO A 94 -39.27 7.27 7.31
CA PRO A 94 -40.55 6.87 6.73
C PRO A 94 -40.59 5.33 6.61
N PRO A 95 -41.79 4.71 6.50
CA PRO A 95 -41.87 3.34 6.04
C PRO A 95 -41.25 3.28 4.64
N LEU A 96 -40.12 2.57 4.51
CA LEU A 96 -39.42 2.34 3.25
C LEU A 96 -39.64 0.88 2.87
N THR A 97 -40.33 0.61 1.77
CA THR A 97 -40.43 -0.77 1.29
C THR A 97 -39.09 -1.19 0.69
N VAL A 98 -38.50 -2.26 1.22
CA VAL A 98 -37.19 -2.76 0.81
C VAL A 98 -37.35 -4.08 0.08
N LEU A 99 -37.02 -4.09 -1.22
CA LEU A 99 -36.88 -5.34 -1.98
C LEU A 99 -35.40 -5.67 -2.10
N ARG A 100 -35.04 -6.89 -1.68
CA ARG A 100 -33.69 -7.45 -1.80
C ARG A 100 -33.60 -8.28 -3.07
N LEU A 101 -32.50 -8.19 -3.81
CA LEU A 101 -32.17 -9.12 -4.89
C LEU A 101 -30.79 -9.72 -4.67
N HIS A 102 -30.68 -11.04 -4.80
CA HIS A 102 -29.42 -11.77 -4.69
C HIS A 102 -29.38 -12.94 -5.68
N LEU A 103 -28.25 -13.65 -5.69
CA LEU A 103 -28.01 -14.81 -6.54
C LEU A 103 -27.70 -15.99 -5.63
N GLU A 104 -28.39 -17.11 -5.86
CA GLU A 104 -28.16 -18.39 -5.18
C GLU A 104 -26.67 -18.78 -5.18
N SER A 105 -26.18 -19.33 -4.07
CA SER A 105 -24.77 -19.76 -3.92
C SER A 105 -24.65 -21.26 -3.65
N PRO A 106 -23.62 -21.95 -4.21
CA PRO A 106 -23.36 -23.35 -3.91
C PRO A 106 -22.83 -23.49 -2.48
N GLY A 107 -23.72 -23.91 -1.57
CA GLY A 107 -23.47 -24.01 -0.13
C GLY A 107 -24.77 -23.96 0.70
N GLY A 108 -25.82 -23.34 0.16
CA GLY A 108 -27.08 -23.09 0.86
C GLY A 108 -27.15 -21.68 1.44
N HIS A 109 -28.28 -21.34 2.05
CA HIS A 109 -28.52 -20.05 2.69
C HIS A 109 -28.48 -20.21 4.21
N SER A 110 -27.80 -19.29 4.90
CA SER A 110 -28.00 -19.03 6.33
C SER A 110 -28.12 -17.52 6.53
N ASP A 111 -28.76 -17.11 7.64
CA ASP A 111 -28.89 -15.71 8.03
C ASP A 111 -27.66 -15.18 8.81
N ASP A 112 -26.56 -15.94 8.87
CA ASP A 112 -25.34 -15.57 9.62
C ASP A 112 -24.33 -14.80 8.73
N PRO A 113 -23.99 -13.54 9.06
CA PRO A 113 -23.05 -12.75 8.26
C PRO A 113 -21.59 -13.21 8.33
N ASP A 114 -21.23 -14.15 9.21
CA ASP A 114 -19.89 -14.78 9.27
C ASP A 114 -19.78 -16.08 8.44
N ASP A 115 -20.84 -16.49 7.70
CA ASP A 115 -20.87 -17.73 6.91
C ASP A 115 -20.04 -17.68 5.59
N LEU A 116 -19.87 -18.83 4.94
CA LEU A 116 -18.83 -19.11 3.94
C LEU A 116 -18.81 -18.16 2.73
N PRO A 117 -17.62 -17.84 2.17
CA PRO A 117 -17.50 -16.86 1.08
C PRO A 117 -18.25 -17.23 -0.21
N THR A 118 -19.46 -16.68 -0.37
CA THR A 118 -20.26 -16.75 -1.60
C THR A 118 -19.40 -16.50 -2.84
N ALA A 119 -19.41 -17.42 -3.80
CA ALA A 119 -18.54 -17.35 -4.97
C ALA A 119 -18.84 -16.08 -5.79
N ASN A 120 -17.82 -15.29 -6.13
CA ASN A 120 -18.02 -14.02 -6.84
C ASN A 120 -18.75 -14.24 -8.20
N PRO A 121 -20.01 -13.77 -8.35
CA PRO A 121 -20.83 -14.07 -9.53
C PRO A 121 -20.38 -13.33 -10.79
N SER A 122 -19.44 -12.38 -10.69
CA SER A 122 -18.72 -11.85 -11.86
C SER A 122 -17.88 -12.91 -12.59
N HIS A 123 -17.57 -14.05 -11.93
CA HIS A 123 -16.49 -14.97 -12.36
C HIS A 123 -16.90 -16.46 -12.34
N GLY A 124 -18.19 -16.76 -12.31
CA GLY A 124 -18.76 -18.12 -12.37
C GLY A 124 -20.05 -18.16 -13.16
N ARG A 125 -20.75 -19.30 -13.15
CA ARG A 125 -22.18 -19.30 -13.50
C ARG A 125 -22.92 -18.62 -12.34
N PRO A 126 -23.62 -17.49 -12.54
CA PRO A 126 -24.44 -16.92 -11.48
C PRO A 126 -25.58 -17.92 -11.16
N GLY A 127 -25.86 -18.14 -9.88
CA GLY A 127 -26.99 -18.94 -9.45
C GLY A 127 -28.34 -18.33 -9.85
N ARG A 128 -29.42 -19.01 -9.45
CA ARG A 128 -30.77 -18.51 -9.72
C ARG A 128 -30.98 -17.15 -9.04
N LEU A 129 -31.61 -16.24 -9.75
CA LEU A 129 -32.03 -14.95 -9.19
C LEU A 129 -33.10 -15.19 -8.12
N GLU A 130 -32.85 -14.66 -6.93
CA GLU A 130 -33.81 -14.65 -5.82
C GLU A 130 -34.18 -13.21 -5.46
N ALA A 131 -35.44 -13.03 -5.04
CA ALA A 131 -35.96 -11.75 -4.56
C ALA A 131 -36.62 -11.92 -3.19
N GLY A 132 -36.15 -11.13 -2.22
CA GLY A 132 -36.65 -11.11 -0.85
C GLY A 132 -37.49 -9.86 -0.55
N VAL A 133 -38.67 -10.03 0.03
CA VAL A 133 -39.53 -8.95 0.56
C VAL A 133 -40.11 -9.41 1.90
N ASP A 134 -40.05 -8.55 2.92
CA ASP A 134 -40.62 -8.75 4.26
C ASP A 134 -40.26 -10.07 4.99
N GLY A 135 -39.19 -10.76 4.54
CA GLY A 135 -38.71 -12.03 5.08
C GLY A 135 -39.03 -13.25 4.21
N GLU A 136 -39.92 -13.11 3.23
CA GLU A 136 -40.16 -14.15 2.22
C GLU A 136 -39.19 -14.00 1.04
N THR A 137 -38.55 -15.09 0.62
CA THR A 137 -37.64 -15.15 -0.53
C THR A 137 -38.23 -16.02 -1.63
N VAL A 138 -38.26 -15.51 -2.86
CA VAL A 138 -38.82 -16.19 -4.04
C VAL A 138 -37.77 -16.30 -5.14
N VAL A 139 -37.54 -17.51 -5.64
CA VAL A 139 -36.71 -17.79 -6.82
C VAL A 139 -37.43 -17.30 -8.07
N LEU A 140 -36.77 -16.47 -8.89
CA LEU A 140 -37.35 -15.83 -10.08
C LEU A 140 -36.93 -16.47 -11.40
N ASP A 141 -35.83 -17.22 -11.44
CA ASP A 141 -35.36 -17.90 -12.64
C ASP A 141 -36.14 -19.22 -12.85
N GLY A 142 -36.85 -19.31 -13.99
CA GLY A 142 -37.51 -20.50 -14.51
C GLY A 142 -37.01 -20.88 -15.91
N ASP A 143 -37.63 -21.89 -16.54
CA ASP A 143 -37.17 -22.43 -17.83
C ASP A 143 -37.33 -21.44 -19.01
N ASP A 144 -38.29 -20.51 -18.94
CA ASP A 144 -38.41 -19.37 -19.88
C ASP A 144 -37.65 -18.15 -19.33
N PRO A 145 -36.57 -17.67 -19.98
CA PRO A 145 -35.86 -16.46 -19.56
C PRO A 145 -36.71 -15.18 -19.62
N ALA A 146 -37.84 -15.19 -20.33
CA ALA A 146 -38.82 -14.11 -20.29
C ALA A 146 -39.72 -14.17 -19.04
N GLU A 147 -39.87 -15.33 -18.38
CA GLU A 147 -40.54 -15.42 -17.09
C GLU A 147 -39.78 -14.68 -16.00
N THR A 148 -38.44 -14.78 -15.92
CA THR A 148 -37.64 -14.02 -14.94
C THR A 148 -37.97 -12.52 -14.98
N ILE A 149 -38.08 -11.92 -16.18
CA ILE A 149 -38.41 -10.50 -16.35
C ILE A 149 -39.88 -10.23 -15.98
N ARG A 150 -40.83 -11.11 -16.36
CA ARG A 150 -42.24 -10.97 -15.96
C ARG A 150 -42.40 -11.07 -14.43
N SER A 151 -41.71 -12.01 -13.77
CA SER A 151 -41.73 -12.22 -12.32
C SER A 151 -41.12 -11.04 -11.57
N LEU A 152 -39.97 -10.54 -11.99
CA LEU A 152 -39.38 -9.34 -11.38
C LEU A 152 -40.25 -8.10 -11.60
N ASN A 153 -40.81 -7.89 -12.79
CA ASN A 153 -41.76 -6.80 -13.02
C ASN A 153 -43.02 -6.94 -12.15
N ARG A 154 -43.58 -8.15 -11.99
CA ARG A 154 -44.72 -8.42 -11.08
C ARG A 154 -44.39 -8.02 -9.64
N LEU A 155 -43.20 -8.32 -9.14
CA LEU A 155 -42.77 -7.93 -7.79
C LEU A 155 -42.56 -6.42 -7.66
N LEU A 156 -41.89 -5.78 -8.64
CA LEU A 156 -41.69 -4.33 -8.67
C LEU A 156 -43.00 -3.55 -8.76
N GLN A 157 -44.04 -4.10 -9.39
CA GLN A 157 -45.39 -3.54 -9.43
C GLN A 157 -46.20 -3.82 -8.15
N ARG A 158 -46.12 -5.05 -7.60
CA ARG A 158 -46.88 -5.47 -6.41
C ARG A 158 -46.42 -4.77 -5.13
N TYR A 159 -45.11 -4.61 -4.95
CA TYR A 159 -44.52 -4.09 -3.72
C TYR A 159 -44.00 -2.66 -3.83
N ASP A 160 -43.90 -2.11 -5.05
CA ASP A 160 -43.40 -0.77 -5.36
C ASP A 160 -42.23 -0.28 -4.47
N PRO A 161 -41.11 -1.01 -4.39
CA PRO A 161 -40.07 -0.76 -3.39
C PRO A 161 -39.38 0.60 -3.53
N ASP A 162 -39.23 1.31 -2.42
CA ASP A 162 -38.44 2.55 -2.35
C ASP A 162 -36.95 2.27 -2.44
N VAL A 163 -36.51 1.17 -1.83
CA VAL A 163 -35.11 0.74 -1.81
C VAL A 163 -34.98 -0.63 -2.48
N LEU A 164 -34.20 -0.66 -3.55
CA LEU A 164 -33.70 -1.89 -4.14
C LEU A 164 -32.31 -2.15 -3.56
N LEU A 165 -32.24 -3.02 -2.55
CA LEU A 165 -30.96 -3.55 -2.07
C LEU A 165 -30.55 -4.72 -2.97
N SER A 166 -29.27 -4.82 -3.30
CA SER A 166 -28.79 -6.02 -4.00
C SER A 166 -27.33 -6.35 -3.76
N GLU A 167 -27.04 -7.63 -3.91
CA GLU A 167 -25.69 -8.17 -3.98
C GLU A 167 -25.22 -8.16 -5.44
N TRP A 168 -24.06 -7.55 -5.71
CA TRP A 168 -23.50 -7.46 -7.08
C TRP A 168 -24.45 -6.77 -8.09
N GLY A 169 -25.28 -5.85 -7.58
CA GLY A 169 -26.26 -5.05 -8.33
C GLY A 169 -25.67 -4.20 -9.45
N ASP A 170 -24.63 -3.42 -9.13
CA ASP A 170 -23.96 -2.53 -10.06
C ASP A 170 -23.13 -3.27 -11.14
N PRO A 171 -22.30 -4.30 -10.81
CA PRO A 171 -21.45 -4.97 -11.79
C PRO A 171 -22.18 -6.07 -12.61
N VAL A 172 -23.05 -6.87 -11.98
CA VAL A 172 -23.56 -8.12 -12.57
C VAL A 172 -25.07 -8.09 -12.78
N LEU A 173 -25.83 -7.89 -11.71
CA LEU A 173 -27.25 -8.26 -11.70
C LEU A 173 -28.14 -7.32 -12.53
N LEU A 174 -28.14 -6.01 -12.26
CA LEU A 174 -28.95 -5.07 -13.03
C LEU A 174 -28.48 -4.98 -14.51
N PRO A 175 -27.18 -5.12 -14.84
CA PRO A 175 -26.73 -5.34 -16.22
C PRO A 175 -27.27 -6.63 -16.86
N ARG A 176 -27.20 -7.79 -16.19
CA ARG A 176 -27.75 -9.08 -16.67
C ARG A 176 -29.24 -8.94 -17.00
N LEU A 177 -30.00 -8.31 -16.11
CA LEU A 177 -31.44 -8.08 -16.29
C LEU A 177 -31.76 -7.15 -17.47
N GLN A 178 -30.98 -6.09 -17.70
CA GLN A 178 -31.15 -5.21 -18.86
C GLN A 178 -30.83 -5.92 -20.19
N VAL A 179 -29.80 -6.78 -20.23
CA VAL A 179 -29.50 -7.63 -21.40
C VAL A 179 -30.62 -8.64 -21.63
N LEU A 180 -31.14 -9.26 -20.58
CA LEU A 180 -32.23 -10.24 -20.66
C LEU A 180 -33.55 -9.62 -21.15
N ALA A 181 -33.92 -8.44 -20.63
CA ALA A 181 -35.03 -7.63 -21.13
C ALA A 181 -34.88 -7.28 -22.62
N THR A 182 -33.67 -6.92 -23.05
CA THR A 182 -33.37 -6.64 -24.48
C THR A 182 -33.51 -7.89 -25.36
N ARG A 183 -33.13 -9.07 -24.86
CA ARG A 183 -33.27 -10.35 -25.59
C ARG A 183 -34.70 -10.86 -25.69
N THR A 184 -35.51 -10.64 -24.66
CA THR A 184 -36.90 -11.13 -24.58
C THR A 184 -37.92 -10.14 -25.14
N GLY A 185 -37.51 -8.89 -25.40
CA GLY A 185 -38.40 -7.80 -25.84
C GLY A 185 -39.29 -7.24 -24.74
N ILE A 186 -39.19 -7.74 -23.50
CA ILE A 186 -40.03 -7.32 -22.37
C ILE A 186 -39.34 -6.17 -21.63
N PRO A 187 -39.96 -4.98 -21.51
CA PRO A 187 -39.35 -3.84 -20.82
C PRO A 187 -39.25 -4.08 -19.31
N LEU A 188 -38.07 -3.81 -18.75
CA LEU A 188 -37.77 -3.98 -17.33
C LEU A 188 -38.06 -2.70 -16.53
N GLN A 189 -38.94 -2.78 -15.54
CA GLN A 189 -39.56 -1.63 -14.88
C GLN A 189 -38.83 -1.18 -13.59
N LEU A 190 -37.52 -1.00 -13.66
CA LEU A 190 -36.70 -0.61 -12.49
C LEU A 190 -36.96 0.81 -11.96
N ASN A 191 -37.36 1.76 -12.83
CA ASN A 191 -37.66 3.14 -12.43
C ASN A 191 -39.15 3.33 -12.14
N ARG A 192 -39.51 4.21 -11.18
CA ARG A 192 -40.88 4.77 -11.09
C ARG A 192 -41.11 5.86 -12.15
N ASP A 193 -40.05 6.55 -12.56
CA ASP A 193 -40.03 7.51 -13.67
C ASP A 193 -40.02 6.76 -15.02
N PRO A 194 -41.07 6.86 -15.86
CA PRO A 194 -41.16 6.14 -17.12
C PRO A 194 -40.41 6.82 -18.28
N VAL A 195 -39.97 8.07 -18.11
CA VAL A 195 -39.32 8.87 -19.17
C VAL A 195 -37.80 8.68 -19.11
N ASN A 196 -37.23 8.69 -17.90
CA ASN A 196 -35.81 8.48 -17.72
C ASN A 196 -35.44 6.99 -17.69
N ARG A 197 -34.35 6.63 -18.38
CA ARG A 197 -33.74 5.29 -18.31
C ARG A 197 -32.85 5.15 -17.07
N VAL A 198 -32.50 3.92 -16.70
CA VAL A 198 -31.50 3.64 -15.66
C VAL A 198 -30.19 4.36 -16.02
N ARG A 199 -29.66 5.16 -15.09
CA ARG A 199 -28.50 6.01 -15.34
C ARG A 199 -27.22 5.32 -14.87
N THR A 200 -26.61 4.55 -15.75
CA THR A 200 -25.31 3.91 -15.54
C THR A 200 -24.16 4.93 -15.47
N ARG A 201 -23.45 5.02 -14.34
CA ARG A 201 -22.05 5.50 -14.32
C ARG A 201 -21.14 4.35 -14.72
N ARG A 202 -20.04 4.65 -15.40
CA ARG A 202 -19.02 3.64 -15.75
C ARG A 202 -18.30 3.12 -14.50
N SER A 203 -17.95 1.83 -14.51
CA SER A 203 -17.06 1.21 -13.53
C SER A 203 -15.68 1.88 -13.56
N ARG A 204 -14.96 1.82 -12.43
CA ARG A 204 -13.75 2.61 -12.21
C ARG A 204 -12.87 2.03 -11.08
N SER A 205 -11.76 1.37 -11.41
CA SER A 205 -10.83 0.77 -10.42
C SER A 205 -10.00 1.82 -9.66
N TYR A 206 -9.88 1.64 -8.36
CA TYR A 206 -10.00 2.70 -7.36
C TYR A 206 -8.76 2.56 -6.40
N THR A 207 -7.79 3.50 -6.29
CA THR A 207 -6.57 3.34 -5.42
C THR A 207 -6.15 4.60 -4.62
N THR A 208 -6.41 4.63 -3.29
CA THR A 208 -5.93 5.55 -2.20
C THR A 208 -5.21 4.65 -1.24
N TYR A 209 -4.10 5.05 -0.63
CA TYR A 209 -3.38 4.35 0.44
C TYR A 209 -3.04 2.86 0.15
N GLY A 210 -3.96 1.92 -0.13
CA GLY A 210 -3.66 0.50 0.11
C GLY A 210 -4.61 -0.66 -0.25
N GLN A 211 -5.75 -0.46 -0.93
CA GLN A 211 -6.48 -1.54 -1.64
C GLN A 211 -6.80 -1.08 -3.08
N VAL A 212 -6.82 -1.97 -4.11
CA VAL A 212 -7.60 -1.63 -5.31
C VAL A 212 -8.99 -1.91 -4.79
N VAL A 213 -9.77 -0.86 -4.61
CA VAL A 213 -11.21 -1.06 -4.63
C VAL A 213 -11.58 -1.18 -6.10
N TYR A 214 -12.23 -2.25 -6.50
CA TYR A 214 -12.99 -2.17 -7.73
C TYR A 214 -14.26 -1.38 -7.40
N GLN A 215 -14.53 -0.24 -8.05
CA GLN A 215 -15.86 0.37 -7.96
C GLN A 215 -16.66 0.02 -9.21
N ALA A 216 -17.71 -0.77 -9.03
CA ALA A 216 -18.61 -1.18 -10.08
C ALA A 216 -19.38 -0.01 -10.70
N GLY A 217 -19.93 -0.24 -11.89
CA GLY A 217 -20.63 0.77 -12.68
C GLY A 217 -22.00 1.11 -12.09
N ALA A 218 -22.06 2.20 -11.32
CA ALA A 218 -23.26 2.56 -10.56
C ALA A 218 -24.52 2.66 -11.42
N GLN A 219 -25.50 1.77 -11.19
CA GLN A 219 -26.83 1.84 -11.79
C GLN A 219 -27.69 2.74 -10.90
N MET A 220 -27.92 3.97 -11.32
CA MET A 220 -28.74 4.93 -10.57
C MET A 220 -30.19 4.85 -11.08
N LEU A 221 -31.13 4.57 -10.17
CA LEU A 221 -32.56 4.52 -10.48
C LEU A 221 -33.23 5.89 -10.31
N HIS A 222 -34.33 6.08 -11.03
CA HIS A 222 -35.18 7.27 -10.97
C HIS A 222 -36.49 6.94 -10.23
N GLY A 223 -36.78 7.68 -9.16
CA GLY A 223 -37.92 7.46 -8.27
C GLY A 223 -37.78 6.30 -7.25
N ARG A 224 -36.68 5.53 -7.31
CA ARG A 224 -36.27 4.53 -6.32
C ARG A 224 -34.81 4.75 -5.92
N TRP A 225 -34.32 4.11 -4.86
CA TRP A 225 -32.91 4.03 -4.51
C TRP A 225 -32.35 2.63 -4.76
N HIS A 226 -31.39 2.50 -5.68
CA HIS A 226 -30.58 1.29 -5.78
C HIS A 226 -29.30 1.42 -4.95
N ILE A 227 -29.09 0.46 -4.05
CA ILE A 227 -27.89 0.36 -3.20
C ILE A 227 -27.31 -1.06 -3.38
N ASP A 228 -26.15 -1.14 -4.01
CA ASP A 228 -25.38 -2.38 -4.11
C ASP A 228 -24.54 -2.54 -2.83
N LEU A 229 -24.79 -3.62 -2.09
CA LEU A 229 -24.14 -3.93 -0.81
C LEU A 229 -22.63 -4.12 -0.95
N ARG A 230 -22.18 -4.67 -2.09
CA ARG A 230 -20.75 -4.94 -2.37
C ARG A 230 -20.04 -3.72 -2.97
N ASN A 231 -20.77 -2.69 -3.41
CA ASN A 231 -20.21 -1.45 -3.99
C ASN A 231 -20.33 -0.21 -3.08
N SER A 232 -20.75 -0.37 -1.82
CA SER A 232 -21.03 0.73 -0.89
C SER A 232 -20.31 0.61 0.46
N PHE A 233 -19.16 1.28 0.59
CA PHE A 233 -18.36 1.30 1.84
C PHE A 233 -19.15 1.81 3.05
N ILE A 234 -19.89 2.91 2.91
CA ILE A 234 -20.65 3.48 4.04
C ILE A 234 -21.76 2.53 4.48
N TYR A 235 -22.42 1.82 3.55
CA TYR A 235 -23.39 0.80 3.91
C TYR A 235 -22.71 -0.42 4.56
N ALA A 236 -21.63 -0.94 3.99
CA ALA A 236 -20.93 -2.11 4.54
C ALA A 236 -20.45 -1.90 6.00
N GLU A 237 -20.08 -0.66 6.35
CA GLU A 237 -19.61 -0.29 7.69
C GLU A 237 -20.72 0.19 8.65
N SER A 238 -21.92 0.50 8.18
CA SER A 238 -22.94 1.17 9.02
C SER A 238 -24.41 0.96 8.59
N GLU A 239 -24.64 0.01 7.70
CA GLU A 239 -25.93 -0.35 7.09
C GLU A 239 -26.74 0.85 6.57
N LEU A 240 -28.06 0.66 6.42
CA LEU A 240 -28.97 1.65 5.86
C LEU A 240 -29.09 2.88 6.78
N ALA A 241 -29.23 2.73 8.11
CA ALA A 241 -29.46 3.90 8.96
C ALA A 241 -28.22 4.80 9.08
N GLY A 242 -27.02 4.22 9.10
CA GLY A 242 -25.76 4.98 9.09
C GLY A 242 -25.53 5.71 7.77
N LEU A 243 -25.78 5.04 6.63
CA LEU A 243 -25.76 5.68 5.31
C LEU A 243 -26.76 6.85 5.21
N LEU A 244 -28.00 6.65 5.68
CA LEU A 244 -29.05 7.66 5.61
C LEU A 244 -28.77 8.86 6.54
N GLU A 245 -28.19 8.62 7.71
CA GLU A 245 -27.74 9.69 8.62
C GLU A 245 -26.66 10.57 7.95
N VAL A 246 -25.63 9.97 7.35
CA VAL A 246 -24.60 10.74 6.64
C VAL A 246 -25.19 11.42 5.38
N ALA A 247 -26.23 10.86 4.75
CA ALA A 247 -26.93 11.50 3.62
C ALA A 247 -27.68 12.78 4.03
N ARG A 248 -28.41 12.72 5.16
CA ARG A 248 -29.07 13.88 5.78
C ARG A 248 -28.06 15.00 6.07
N LEU A 249 -26.98 14.65 6.77
CA LEU A 249 -25.97 15.60 7.24
C LEU A 249 -25.12 16.19 6.10
N ALA A 250 -24.72 15.38 5.12
CA ALA A 250 -23.91 15.85 3.98
C ALA A 250 -24.72 16.56 2.88
N ARG A 251 -26.05 16.45 2.92
CA ARG A 251 -26.98 16.83 1.85
C ARG A 251 -26.57 16.28 0.48
N ILE A 252 -26.23 14.99 0.45
CA ILE A 252 -25.90 14.24 -0.78
C ILE A 252 -27.02 13.22 -1.04
N PRO A 253 -27.56 13.08 -2.27
CA PRO A 253 -28.53 12.04 -2.60
C PRO A 253 -28.04 10.64 -2.20
N VAL A 254 -28.89 9.84 -1.56
CA VAL A 254 -28.51 8.55 -0.95
C VAL A 254 -27.75 7.63 -1.90
N GLN A 255 -28.27 7.42 -3.12
CA GLN A 255 -27.62 6.59 -4.15
C GLN A 255 -26.23 7.09 -4.56
N GLU A 256 -25.97 8.41 -4.50
CA GLU A 256 -24.64 8.98 -4.74
C GLU A 256 -23.74 8.84 -3.51
N LEU A 257 -24.22 9.18 -2.31
CA LEU A 257 -23.42 9.10 -1.09
C LEU A 257 -22.87 7.69 -0.89
N ALA A 258 -23.73 6.67 -1.07
CA ALA A 258 -23.42 5.26 -0.98
C ALA A 258 -22.15 4.87 -1.74
N ARG A 259 -21.83 5.59 -2.82
CA ARG A 259 -20.76 5.32 -3.78
C ARG A 259 -19.65 6.39 -3.76
N THR A 260 -19.53 7.14 -2.66
CA THR A 260 -18.48 8.16 -2.44
C THR A 260 -17.66 7.88 -1.17
N SER A 261 -16.48 8.51 -1.07
CA SER A 261 -15.65 8.44 0.13
C SER A 261 -16.16 9.36 1.23
N THR A 262 -15.96 8.98 2.48
CA THR A 262 -16.43 9.71 3.67
C THR A 262 -15.87 11.13 3.81
N GLY A 263 -14.63 11.38 3.38
CA GLY A 263 -14.07 12.74 3.27
C GLY A 263 -14.80 13.64 2.25
N THR A 264 -15.57 13.05 1.32
CA THR A 264 -16.50 13.78 0.44
C THR A 264 -17.70 14.30 1.23
N ALA A 265 -18.18 13.55 2.22
CA ALA A 265 -19.31 13.94 3.07
C ALA A 265 -18.97 15.15 3.95
N ILE A 266 -17.83 15.13 4.66
CA ILE A 266 -17.35 16.29 5.44
C ILE A 266 -17.15 17.53 4.55
N SER A 267 -16.55 17.35 3.37
CA SER A 267 -16.39 18.47 2.43
C SER A 267 -17.73 19.04 1.96
N SER A 268 -18.78 18.21 1.87
CA SER A 268 -20.16 18.62 1.58
C SER A 268 -20.75 19.45 2.72
N MET A 269 -20.63 18.97 3.96
CA MET A 269 -21.11 19.66 5.18
C MET A 269 -20.46 21.03 5.37
N GLN A 270 -19.15 21.15 5.12
CA GLN A 270 -18.43 22.41 5.23
C GLN A 270 -18.79 23.39 4.09
N VAL A 271 -19.04 22.89 2.87
CA VAL A 271 -19.55 23.71 1.76
C VAL A 271 -20.97 24.22 2.07
N GLN A 272 -21.86 23.36 2.55
CA GLN A 272 -23.20 23.75 3.03
C GLN A 272 -23.11 24.83 4.12
N ARG A 273 -22.26 24.61 5.14
CA ARG A 273 -22.07 25.55 6.25
C ARG A 273 -21.54 26.90 5.77
N ALA A 274 -20.59 26.89 4.83
CA ALA A 274 -20.06 28.11 4.22
C ALA A 274 -21.11 28.85 3.39
N VAL A 275 -21.93 28.17 2.57
CA VAL A 275 -23.07 28.80 1.84
C VAL A 275 -24.03 29.46 2.83
N ARG A 276 -24.46 28.72 3.87
CA ARG A 276 -25.41 29.18 4.89
C ARG A 276 -24.90 30.41 5.67
N ASP A 277 -23.63 30.39 6.06
CA ASP A 277 -23.03 31.44 6.89
C ASP A 277 -22.48 32.62 6.04
N GLY A 278 -22.83 32.69 4.75
CA GLY A 278 -22.50 33.79 3.84
C GLY A 278 -21.03 33.85 3.40
N ILE A 279 -20.29 32.75 3.55
CA ILE A 279 -18.85 32.65 3.29
C ILE A 279 -18.60 32.39 1.80
N LEU A 280 -17.66 33.14 1.22
CA LEU A 280 -17.13 32.92 -0.13
C LEU A 280 -16.39 31.58 -0.20
N ILE A 281 -16.86 30.65 -1.05
CA ILE A 281 -16.23 29.34 -1.22
C ILE A 281 -15.24 29.42 -2.38
N PRO A 282 -13.92 29.36 -2.13
CA PRO A 282 -12.94 29.51 -3.19
C PRO A 282 -13.10 28.40 -4.24
N TRP A 283 -13.15 28.81 -5.51
CA TRP A 283 -13.17 27.87 -6.64
C TRP A 283 -11.83 27.13 -6.79
N GLN A 284 -10.74 27.74 -6.32
CA GLN A 284 -9.38 27.22 -6.32
C GLN A 284 -8.73 27.58 -4.99
N LYS A 285 -8.03 26.65 -4.33
CA LYS A 285 -7.46 26.90 -3.00
C LYS A 285 -6.26 27.84 -3.11
N SER A 286 -6.30 28.95 -2.38
CA SER A 286 -5.22 29.94 -2.31
C SER A 286 -4.00 29.40 -1.55
N GLU A 287 -4.11 29.29 -0.22
CA GLU A 287 -2.96 28.99 0.65
C GLU A 287 -3.24 27.77 1.55
N PRO A 288 -2.39 26.72 1.53
CA PRO A 288 -2.57 25.51 2.33
C PRO A 288 -1.72 25.44 3.61
N GLU A 289 -0.77 26.37 3.76
CA GLU A 289 0.35 26.34 4.70
C GLU A 289 1.10 27.69 4.58
N ALA A 290 1.60 28.21 5.70
CA ALA A 290 2.39 29.44 5.77
C ALA A 290 3.90 29.12 5.80
N PHE A 291 4.74 30.13 5.54
CA PHE A 291 6.19 29.98 5.60
C PHE A 291 6.69 29.80 7.05
N LYS A 292 7.60 28.85 7.26
CA LYS A 292 8.16 28.46 8.57
C LYS A 292 9.69 28.47 8.52
N THR A 293 10.33 28.74 9.64
CA THR A 293 11.80 28.78 9.81
C THR A 293 12.34 27.48 10.37
N ALA A 294 13.63 27.20 10.16
CA ALA A 294 14.26 25.89 10.36
C ALA A 294 14.42 25.36 11.80
N SER A 295 13.68 25.92 12.74
CA SER A 295 13.51 25.45 14.11
C SER A 295 12.04 25.23 14.45
N GLN A 296 11.13 25.36 13.48
CA GLN A 296 9.69 25.28 13.68
C GLN A 296 9.13 23.92 13.28
N LEU A 297 9.46 23.36 12.10
CA LEU A 297 8.93 22.05 11.69
C LEU A 297 9.46 20.92 12.56
N ILE A 298 10.75 20.90 12.94
CA ILE A 298 11.30 19.97 13.96
C ILE A 298 10.46 19.93 15.25
N VAL A 299 9.75 21.02 15.57
CA VAL A 299 8.91 21.14 16.77
C VAL A 299 7.43 20.88 16.46
N THR A 300 6.91 21.28 15.29
CA THR A 300 5.47 21.22 14.90
C THR A 300 5.05 19.93 14.20
N ASP A 301 5.92 19.34 13.39
CA ASP A 301 5.69 18.25 12.43
C ASP A 301 5.62 16.84 13.06
N LYS A 302 5.47 16.79 14.39
CA LYS A 302 5.44 15.54 15.16
C LYS A 302 4.04 14.91 15.06
N GLY A 303 3.97 13.62 14.75
CA GLY A 303 2.75 12.82 14.79
C GLY A 303 2.23 12.49 16.20
N GLY A 304 1.25 11.59 16.28
CA GLY A 304 0.63 11.12 17.53
C GLY A 304 1.56 10.26 18.40
N LEU A 305 1.29 10.21 19.71
CA LEU A 305 2.14 9.53 20.70
C LEU A 305 1.82 8.03 20.78
N THR A 306 2.86 7.20 20.86
CA THR A 306 2.76 5.75 21.03
C THR A 306 3.79 5.30 22.07
N TYR A 307 3.34 4.53 23.06
CA TYR A 307 4.19 3.85 24.02
C TYR A 307 4.29 2.36 23.63
N GLN A 308 5.48 1.78 23.67
CA GLN A 308 5.65 0.37 23.29
C GLN A 308 4.91 -0.55 24.28
N PRO A 309 4.16 -1.58 23.82
CA PRO A 309 3.52 -2.51 24.74
C PRO A 309 4.55 -3.38 25.46
N LEU A 310 4.35 -3.58 26.76
CA LEU A 310 5.09 -4.57 27.53
C LEU A 310 4.64 -5.97 27.10
N VAL A 311 5.57 -6.80 26.59
CA VAL A 311 5.27 -8.17 26.14
C VAL A 311 4.96 -9.05 27.35
N GLY A 312 3.85 -9.79 27.27
CA GLY A 312 3.46 -10.72 28.33
C GLY A 312 1.97 -11.04 28.35
N LEU A 313 1.59 -11.79 29.37
CA LEU A 313 0.20 -12.09 29.74
C LEU A 313 -0.14 -11.26 30.99
N TYR A 314 -1.27 -10.56 30.98
CA TYR A 314 -1.69 -9.65 32.04
C TYR A 314 -3.17 -9.84 32.36
N GLU A 315 -3.53 -9.79 33.64
CA GLU A 315 -4.92 -9.86 34.13
C GLU A 315 -5.38 -8.50 34.68
N GLN A 316 -6.70 -8.28 34.74
CA GLN A 316 -7.33 -7.07 35.31
C GLN A 316 -6.83 -5.76 34.66
N VAL A 317 -6.79 -5.72 33.32
CA VAL A 317 -6.30 -4.56 32.55
C VAL A 317 -7.48 -3.77 31.98
N GLY A 318 -7.61 -2.50 32.36
CA GLY A 318 -8.59 -1.59 31.75
C GLY A 318 -8.08 -1.00 30.43
N GLU A 319 -8.90 -1.04 29.38
CA GLU A 319 -8.68 -0.29 28.14
C GLU A 319 -9.50 1.01 28.18
N LEU A 320 -8.82 2.15 28.09
CA LEU A 320 -9.41 3.49 28.06
C LEU A 320 -9.16 4.14 26.69
N ASP A 321 -10.20 4.64 26.04
CA ASP A 321 -10.15 5.19 24.67
C ASP A 321 -10.72 6.62 24.58
N PHE A 322 -9.98 7.53 23.94
CA PHE A 322 -10.41 8.92 23.71
C PHE A 322 -11.37 9.00 22.53
N SER A 323 -12.64 9.33 22.80
CA SER A 323 -13.67 9.33 21.77
C SER A 323 -13.39 10.34 20.66
N SER A 324 -12.96 9.82 19.50
CA SER A 324 -12.64 10.61 18.29
C SER A 324 -11.63 11.73 18.59
N MET A 325 -10.57 11.42 19.34
CA MET A 325 -9.61 12.37 19.92
C MET A 325 -9.25 13.54 18.99
N TYR A 326 -8.83 13.27 17.75
CA TYR A 326 -8.36 14.29 16.81
C TYR A 326 -9.46 15.29 16.38
N PRO A 327 -10.62 14.86 15.85
CA PRO A 327 -11.78 15.73 15.69
C PRO A 327 -12.21 16.46 16.97
N THR A 328 -12.20 15.79 18.12
CA THR A 328 -12.57 16.39 19.41
C THR A 328 -11.62 17.50 19.82
N MET A 329 -10.31 17.38 19.54
CA MET A 329 -9.34 18.45 19.72
C MET A 329 -9.52 19.61 18.73
N MET A 330 -9.87 19.32 17.46
CA MET A 330 -10.23 20.37 16.50
C MET A 330 -11.42 21.20 17.02
N ALA A 331 -12.50 20.54 17.47
CA ALA A 331 -13.65 21.21 18.07
C ALA A 331 -13.29 21.97 19.35
N ARG A 332 -12.74 21.28 20.37
CA ARG A 332 -12.46 21.82 21.71
C ARG A 332 -11.49 22.99 21.71
N PHE A 333 -10.37 22.86 21.00
CA PHE A 333 -9.36 23.91 20.92
C PHE A 333 -9.60 24.86 19.73
N ASN A 334 -10.76 24.75 19.07
CA ASN A 334 -11.21 25.62 17.98
C ASN A 334 -10.23 25.68 16.79
N ILE A 335 -9.64 24.55 16.40
CA ILE A 335 -8.57 24.46 15.41
C ILE A 335 -9.14 24.34 13.99
N SER A 336 -8.91 25.38 13.18
CA SER A 336 -9.49 25.59 11.84
C SER A 336 -8.51 26.41 10.99
N PRO A 337 -8.59 26.40 9.64
CA PRO A 337 -7.69 27.19 8.79
C PRO A 337 -7.60 28.68 9.13
N GLU A 338 -8.72 29.29 9.51
CA GLU A 338 -8.86 30.70 9.84
C GLU A 338 -8.63 31.03 11.32
N THR A 339 -8.67 30.05 12.22
CA THR A 339 -8.50 30.29 13.67
C THR A 339 -7.06 30.11 14.14
N ILE A 340 -6.25 29.34 13.40
CA ILE A 340 -4.84 29.10 13.71
C ILE A 340 -3.95 30.28 13.26
N GLY A 341 -2.99 30.66 14.10
CA GLY A 341 -2.06 31.77 13.86
C GLY A 341 -2.70 33.16 14.02
N CYS A 342 -3.73 33.29 14.86
CA CYS A 342 -4.45 34.56 15.02
C CYS A 342 -3.65 35.59 15.85
N ALA A 343 -3.64 36.85 15.40
CA ALA A 343 -3.02 37.96 16.14
C ALA A 343 -3.83 38.42 17.37
N CYS A 344 -5.15 38.21 17.38
CA CYS A 344 -6.06 38.72 18.42
C CYS A 344 -6.08 37.91 19.73
N CYS A 345 -5.35 36.80 19.84
CA CYS A 345 -5.30 35.96 21.04
C CYS A 345 -3.86 35.47 21.34
N PRO A 346 -2.90 36.38 21.67
CA PRO A 346 -1.48 36.03 21.85
C PRO A 346 -1.21 35.00 22.96
N ASP A 347 -2.07 34.98 23.99
CA ASP A 347 -1.96 34.07 25.14
C ASP A 347 -2.59 32.69 24.88
N SER A 348 -3.29 32.53 23.76
CA SER A 348 -3.98 31.29 23.39
C SER A 348 -3.05 30.33 22.65
N ARG A 349 -1.91 30.02 23.27
CA ARG A 349 -0.84 29.21 22.66
C ARG A 349 -1.20 27.72 22.59
N VAL A 350 -0.63 27.05 21.60
CA VAL A 350 -0.68 25.58 21.44
C VAL A 350 0.48 24.94 22.23
N PRO A 351 0.32 23.76 22.85
CA PRO A 351 1.41 23.02 23.47
C PRO A 351 2.57 22.76 22.50
N GLU A 352 3.79 22.68 23.02
CA GLU A 352 5.06 22.51 22.28
C GLU A 352 5.41 23.57 21.21
N ILE A 353 4.44 24.28 20.60
CA ILE A 353 4.63 25.02 19.33
C ILE A 353 4.19 26.49 19.44
N ASN A 354 4.89 27.38 18.74
CA ASN A 354 4.65 28.83 18.79
C ASN A 354 3.44 29.32 17.95
N TYR A 355 2.35 28.54 17.91
CA TYR A 355 1.09 28.95 17.28
C TYR A 355 0.07 29.41 18.33
N THR A 356 -0.82 30.29 17.91
CA THR A 356 -2.01 30.72 18.67
C THR A 356 -3.28 30.17 18.03
N VAL A 357 -4.32 29.88 18.82
CA VAL A 357 -5.66 29.55 18.28
C VAL A 357 -6.70 30.54 18.81
N CYS A 358 -7.54 31.06 17.92
CA CYS A 358 -8.46 32.14 18.26
C CYS A 358 -9.51 31.71 19.30
N ARG A 359 -9.76 32.58 20.28
CA ARG A 359 -10.87 32.44 21.26
C ARG A 359 -12.06 33.35 20.94
N GLN A 360 -11.90 34.31 20.02
CA GLN A 360 -12.93 35.29 19.65
C GLN A 360 -13.85 34.83 18.50
N ARG A 361 -13.31 34.09 17.51
CA ARG A 361 -14.10 33.54 16.38
C ARG A 361 -14.05 32.02 16.36
N ARG A 362 -15.21 31.35 16.32
CA ARG A 362 -15.30 29.88 16.15
C ARG A 362 -15.09 29.53 14.68
N GLY A 363 -14.20 28.59 14.36
CA GLY A 363 -13.85 28.24 12.98
C GLY A 363 -14.82 27.28 12.30
N LEU A 364 -14.85 27.30 10.96
CA LEU A 364 -15.71 26.50 10.09
C LEU A 364 -15.51 24.98 10.26
N VAL A 365 -14.28 24.52 10.50
CA VAL A 365 -14.00 23.10 10.73
C VAL A 365 -14.56 22.64 12.10
N PRO A 366 -14.23 23.31 13.23
CA PRO A 366 -14.93 23.13 14.52
C PRO A 366 -16.46 23.15 14.36
N GLN A 367 -17.02 24.21 13.77
CA GLN A 367 -18.46 24.41 13.57
C GLN A 367 -19.21 23.28 12.83
N VAL A 368 -18.50 22.43 12.08
CA VAL A 368 -19.06 21.22 11.46
C VAL A 368 -18.77 19.98 12.29
N LEU A 369 -17.56 19.85 12.84
CA LEU A 369 -17.18 18.71 13.68
C LEU A 369 -17.97 18.66 14.99
N ASP A 370 -18.30 19.81 15.59
CA ASP A 370 -19.14 19.96 16.78
C ASP A 370 -20.39 19.09 16.67
N HIS A 371 -21.17 19.29 15.60
CA HIS A 371 -22.44 18.60 15.39
C HIS A 371 -22.26 17.09 15.14
N LEU A 372 -21.18 16.69 14.46
CA LEU A 372 -20.88 15.26 14.25
C LEU A 372 -20.44 14.57 15.55
N LEU A 373 -19.71 15.28 16.41
CA LEU A 373 -19.24 14.80 17.71
C LEU A 373 -20.37 14.71 18.73
N GLU A 374 -21.20 15.74 18.84
CA GLU A 374 -22.40 15.77 19.68
C GLU A 374 -23.35 14.62 19.32
N ARG A 375 -23.67 14.44 18.03
CA ARG A 375 -24.45 13.29 17.53
C ARG A 375 -23.79 11.97 17.88
N ARG A 376 -22.48 11.82 17.67
CA ARG A 376 -21.77 10.57 17.94
C ARG A 376 -21.73 10.22 19.44
N VAL A 377 -21.54 11.20 20.32
CA VAL A 377 -21.60 11.02 21.78
C VAL A 377 -23.02 10.62 22.19
N TYR A 378 -24.03 11.35 21.73
CA TYR A 378 -25.44 11.06 21.97
C TYR A 378 -25.81 9.63 21.52
N TYR A 379 -25.40 9.19 20.34
CA TYR A 379 -25.65 7.84 19.86
C TYR A 379 -24.83 6.76 20.61
N LYS A 380 -23.58 7.01 21.04
CA LYS A 380 -22.87 6.06 21.94
C LYS A 380 -23.64 5.90 23.27
N GLN A 381 -24.13 6.99 23.86
CA GLN A 381 -24.92 6.97 25.09
C GLN A 381 -26.26 6.24 24.90
N ARG A 382 -27.00 6.55 23.83
CA ARG A 382 -28.27 5.87 23.50
C ARG A 382 -28.07 4.38 23.20
N LYS A 383 -27.00 3.98 22.50
CA LYS A 383 -26.61 2.57 22.31
C LYS A 383 -26.39 1.88 23.65
N GLN A 384 -25.70 2.51 24.61
CA GLN A 384 -25.49 1.95 25.94
C GLN A 384 -26.79 1.80 26.74
N ALA A 385 -27.68 2.80 26.65
CA ALA A 385 -28.95 2.86 27.38
C ALA A 385 -30.12 2.12 26.71
N THR A 386 -29.90 1.39 25.60
CA THR A 386 -30.96 0.66 24.87
C THR A 386 -30.54 -0.76 24.48
N THR A 387 -31.55 -1.57 24.16
CA THR A 387 -31.44 -2.98 23.74
C THR A 387 -32.20 -3.20 22.43
N GLY A 388 -32.09 -4.40 21.84
CA GLY A 388 -32.84 -4.78 20.64
C GLY A 388 -32.62 -3.88 19.42
N PRO A 389 -33.63 -3.69 18.56
CA PRO A 389 -33.51 -2.92 17.32
C PRO A 389 -33.09 -1.46 17.52
N GLN A 390 -33.44 -0.82 18.65
CA GLN A 390 -33.02 0.55 18.94
C GLN A 390 -31.50 0.63 19.16
N ARG A 391 -30.92 -0.35 19.85
CA ARG A 391 -29.45 -0.43 20.05
C ARG A 391 -28.70 -0.52 18.73
N ALA A 392 -29.20 -1.34 17.79
CA ALA A 392 -28.64 -1.49 16.45
C ALA A 392 -28.72 -0.17 15.65
N LEU A 393 -29.89 0.49 15.66
CA LEU A 393 -30.10 1.79 15.01
C LEU A 393 -29.07 2.86 15.46
N TYR A 394 -28.82 2.97 16.76
CA TYR A 394 -27.82 3.92 17.27
C TYR A 394 -26.38 3.51 16.95
N ASP A 395 -26.09 2.20 16.85
CA ASP A 395 -24.75 1.72 16.50
C ASP A 395 -24.39 1.96 15.03
N GLN A 396 -25.35 1.73 14.14
CA GLN A 396 -25.29 2.10 12.72
C GLN A 396 -24.98 3.61 12.59
N ARG A 397 -25.78 4.47 13.23
CA ARG A 397 -25.58 5.94 13.18
C ARG A 397 -24.21 6.37 13.74
N GLN A 398 -23.75 5.85 14.89
CA GLN A 398 -22.45 6.27 15.46
C GLN A 398 -21.23 5.79 14.66
N THR A 399 -21.35 4.63 13.99
CA THR A 399 -20.26 4.04 13.19
C THR A 399 -20.06 4.80 11.88
N ALA A 400 -21.14 5.22 11.22
CA ALA A 400 -21.06 6.06 10.03
C ALA A 400 -20.29 7.37 10.28
N LEU A 401 -20.53 8.00 11.43
CA LEU A 401 -19.86 9.24 11.86
C LEU A 401 -18.37 9.05 12.18
N LYS A 402 -17.93 7.83 12.55
CA LYS A 402 -16.53 7.52 12.88
C LYS A 402 -15.59 7.63 11.67
N TRP A 403 -16.06 7.32 10.46
CA TRP A 403 -15.22 6.91 9.33
C TRP A 403 -14.60 8.02 8.43
N CYS A 404 -14.58 9.30 8.81
CA CYS A 404 -14.56 10.43 7.86
C CYS A 404 -13.23 11.18 7.46
N LEU A 405 -12.01 10.59 7.33
CA LEU A 405 -10.72 11.36 7.54
C LEU A 405 -9.52 11.55 6.50
N VAL A 406 -8.80 10.56 5.89
CA VAL A 406 -7.30 10.68 5.56
C VAL A 406 -6.82 10.46 4.03
N THR A 407 -5.50 10.48 3.66
CA THR A 407 -4.87 10.41 2.27
C THR A 407 -3.53 9.59 2.07
N CYS A 408 -2.92 9.41 0.85
CA CYS A 408 -1.56 8.78 0.49
C CYS A 408 -1.07 8.92 -1.03
N LEU A 409 -0.19 8.04 -1.63
CA LEU A 409 0.65 8.21 -2.88
C LEU A 409 0.97 6.89 -3.73
N ASP A 410 1.09 6.88 -5.09
CA ASP A 410 1.28 5.66 -5.96
C ASP A 410 2.27 4.55 -5.53
N GLY A 411 1.86 3.28 -5.65
CA GLY A 411 2.60 2.07 -5.29
C GLY A 411 3.75 1.61 -6.20
N GLU A 412 3.72 1.90 -7.51
CA GLU A 412 4.89 1.65 -8.41
C GLU A 412 5.97 2.74 -8.24
N THR A 413 5.76 3.70 -7.34
CA THR A 413 6.73 4.74 -7.03
C THR A 413 7.97 4.12 -6.41
N LEU A 414 9.04 4.02 -7.20
CA LEU A 414 10.36 3.63 -6.71
C LEU A 414 10.85 4.65 -5.67
N VAL A 415 11.19 4.19 -4.46
CA VAL A 415 11.76 5.01 -3.37
C VAL A 415 13.14 4.47 -2.98
N PRO A 416 14.17 5.34 -2.89
CA PRO A 416 15.43 5.00 -2.22
C PRO A 416 15.22 5.03 -0.70
N PHE A 417 15.53 3.93 -0.04
CA PHE A 417 15.43 3.77 1.40
C PHE A 417 16.69 3.11 1.98
N LYS A 418 16.92 3.26 3.28
CA LYS A 418 18.01 2.64 4.02
C LYS A 418 17.40 1.68 5.05
N LYS A 419 17.90 0.45 5.05
CA LYS A 419 17.54 -0.61 6.00
C LYS A 419 18.81 -1.37 6.38
N ASP A 420 19.00 -1.66 7.67
CA ASP A 420 20.15 -2.41 8.19
C ASP A 420 21.50 -1.78 7.75
N GLY A 421 21.54 -0.44 7.71
CA GLY A 421 22.66 0.37 7.23
C GLY A 421 22.90 0.35 5.70
N ARG A 422 22.24 -0.53 4.95
CA ARG A 422 22.38 -0.70 3.50
C ARG A 422 21.31 0.09 2.75
N ILE A 423 21.69 0.66 1.61
CA ILE A 423 20.79 1.47 0.77
C ILE A 423 20.17 0.58 -0.31
N GLN A 424 18.86 0.68 -0.47
CA GLN A 424 18.03 -0.14 -1.34
C GLN A 424 17.03 0.76 -2.10
N ILE A 425 16.61 0.32 -3.29
CA ILE A 425 15.63 1.03 -4.11
C ILE A 425 14.59 0.04 -4.60
N ALA A 426 13.36 0.20 -4.12
CA ALA A 426 12.23 -0.64 -4.45
C ALA A 426 10.98 0.22 -4.69
N PRO A 427 9.97 -0.27 -5.42
CA PRO A 427 8.61 0.26 -5.35
C PRO A 427 8.17 0.45 -3.90
N ILE A 428 7.46 1.53 -3.58
CA ILE A 428 6.97 1.77 -2.22
C ILE A 428 6.07 0.63 -1.72
N ARG A 429 5.39 -0.08 -2.63
CA ARG A 429 4.69 -1.34 -2.32
C ARG A 429 5.60 -2.41 -1.73
N ASP A 430 6.77 -2.63 -2.34
CA ASP A 430 7.69 -3.72 -2.00
C ASP A 430 8.37 -3.43 -0.64
N ILE A 431 8.27 -2.18 -0.15
CA ILE A 431 8.69 -1.74 1.19
C ILE A 431 7.55 -1.91 2.21
N ILE A 432 6.30 -1.60 1.84
CA ILE A 432 5.18 -1.52 2.80
C ILE A 432 4.30 -2.78 2.86
N ASP A 433 4.04 -3.50 1.77
CA ASP A 433 3.27 -4.76 1.79
C ASP A 433 3.86 -5.83 2.74
N PRO A 434 5.19 -6.00 2.87
CA PRO A 434 5.76 -6.96 3.83
C PRO A 434 5.53 -6.57 5.30
N LEU A 435 5.07 -5.34 5.56
CA LEU A 435 4.85 -4.77 6.89
C LEU A 435 3.35 -4.66 7.20
N LEU A 436 2.55 -4.27 6.20
CA LEU A 436 1.09 -4.26 6.21
C LEU A 436 0.54 -5.28 5.19
N PRO A 437 0.65 -6.61 5.45
CA PRO A 437 0.11 -7.62 4.54
C PRO A 437 -1.42 -7.64 4.54
N ASP A 438 -2.04 -7.41 5.71
CA ASP A 438 -3.45 -7.67 6.03
C ASP A 438 -4.42 -6.60 5.49
N GLY A 439 -4.11 -6.04 4.32
CA GLY A 439 -4.92 -5.01 3.67
C GLY A 439 -4.76 -3.62 4.33
N PRO A 440 -5.84 -2.97 4.76
CA PRO A 440 -5.84 -1.54 5.10
C PRO A 440 -5.40 -1.26 6.56
N GLY A 441 -4.23 -0.64 6.78
CA GLY A 441 -3.87 -0.02 8.06
C GLY A 441 -2.80 1.09 8.02
N VAL A 442 -2.55 1.68 9.18
CA VAL A 442 -1.34 2.46 9.50
C VAL A 442 -0.50 1.61 10.46
N LEU A 443 0.82 1.55 10.27
CA LEU A 443 1.72 0.79 11.15
C LEU A 443 2.98 1.58 11.49
N PRO A 444 3.33 1.76 12.77
CA PRO A 444 4.62 2.32 13.17
C PRO A 444 5.78 1.37 12.86
N VAL A 445 6.90 1.92 12.39
CA VAL A 445 8.09 1.14 12.00
C VAL A 445 9.37 1.73 12.58
N GLN A 446 10.43 0.94 12.60
CA GLN A 446 11.77 1.36 13.04
C GLN A 446 12.84 0.76 12.11
N GLY A 447 14.05 1.34 12.12
CA GLY A 447 15.18 0.89 11.29
C GLY A 447 15.08 1.23 9.80
N LEU A 448 13.93 1.69 9.31
CA LEU A 448 13.71 2.17 7.95
C LEU A 448 13.85 3.68 7.86
N HIS A 449 14.61 4.16 6.88
CA HIS A 449 14.83 5.59 6.62
C HIS A 449 14.66 5.88 5.12
N VAL A 450 14.20 7.08 4.78
CA VAL A 450 14.12 7.61 3.40
C VAL A 450 14.89 8.92 3.29
N PHE A 451 15.32 9.28 2.08
CA PHE A 451 16.17 10.47 1.89
C PHE A 451 15.30 11.73 1.75
N GLY A 452 15.27 12.54 2.81
CA GLY A 452 14.49 13.77 2.89
C GLY A 452 15.35 15.03 2.79
N TYR A 453 14.72 16.16 3.11
CA TYR A 453 15.40 17.43 3.32
C TYR A 453 14.97 18.00 4.68
N ASP A 454 15.90 18.63 5.39
CA ASP A 454 15.56 19.49 6.51
C ASP A 454 14.99 20.82 6.02
N GLU A 455 14.52 21.61 6.96
CA GLU A 455 13.91 22.92 6.76
C GLU A 455 14.89 23.96 6.15
N ASN A 456 16.21 23.78 6.35
CA ASN A 456 17.27 24.58 5.73
C ASN A 456 17.57 24.13 4.29
N LEU A 457 16.81 23.18 3.75
CA LEU A 457 17.03 22.50 2.48
C LEU A 457 18.37 21.73 2.43
N ARG A 458 18.82 21.18 3.56
CA ARG A 458 19.96 20.26 3.66
C ARG A 458 19.47 18.81 3.49
N PRO A 459 20.15 17.95 2.70
CA PRO A 459 19.77 16.54 2.59
C PRO A 459 19.88 15.82 3.94
N ILE A 460 18.89 15.00 4.30
CA ILE A 460 18.88 14.19 5.53
C ILE A 460 18.49 12.74 5.27
N GLU A 461 19.01 11.82 6.08
CA GLU A 461 18.40 10.50 6.26
C GLU A 461 17.26 10.64 7.26
N ASN A 462 16.03 10.48 6.79
CA ASN A 462 14.81 10.76 7.53
C ASN A 462 14.17 9.45 8.01
N PRO A 463 14.05 9.19 9.33
CA PRO A 463 13.38 8.00 9.83
C PRO A 463 11.92 7.92 9.35
N ILE A 464 11.49 6.73 8.95
CA ILE A 464 10.08 6.46 8.67
C ILE A 464 9.42 6.20 10.03
N ARG A 465 8.43 7.02 10.39
CA ARG A 465 7.64 6.86 11.62
C ARG A 465 6.54 5.81 11.42
N ASN A 466 5.75 5.97 10.35
CA ASN A 466 4.66 5.06 9.99
C ASN A 466 4.70 4.69 8.50
N VAL A 467 4.27 3.47 8.18
CA VAL A 467 3.89 3.02 6.84
C VAL A 467 2.37 2.94 6.72
N ILE A 468 1.79 3.22 5.56
CA ILE A 468 0.34 3.52 5.44
C ILE A 468 -0.33 2.83 4.21
N LYS A 469 -1.56 2.30 4.39
CA LYS A 469 -2.36 1.47 3.45
C LYS A 469 -3.89 1.52 3.81
N VAL A 470 -4.90 1.89 2.97
CA VAL A 470 -6.40 1.83 3.21
C VAL A 470 -7.22 1.82 1.87
N PRO A 471 -8.58 1.81 1.80
CA PRO A 471 -9.37 1.88 0.53
C PRO A 471 -9.93 3.29 0.11
N ALA A 472 -10.14 3.69 -1.17
CA ALA A 472 -9.17 3.81 -2.30
C ALA A 472 -9.74 4.40 -3.66
N PRO A 473 -9.42 5.52 -4.40
CA PRO A 473 -10.39 6.07 -5.41
C PRO A 473 -9.92 6.24 -6.89
N SER A 474 -10.75 5.80 -7.84
CA SER A 474 -10.80 6.25 -9.24
C SER A 474 -9.66 6.00 -10.21
N LYS A 475 -8.67 6.86 -10.05
CA LYS A 475 -7.86 7.39 -11.14
C LYS A 475 -6.71 8.07 -10.47
N LEU A 476 -5.50 7.74 -10.87
CA LEU A 476 -4.33 8.47 -10.40
C LEU A 476 -4.04 9.62 -11.36
N LEU A 477 -3.45 10.70 -10.86
CA LEU A 477 -2.91 11.75 -11.71
C LEU A 477 -1.45 11.42 -12.00
N ARG A 478 -1.19 11.01 -13.25
CA ARG A 478 0.16 10.83 -13.79
C ARG A 478 0.67 12.16 -14.31
N VAL A 479 1.48 12.80 -13.49
CA VAL A 479 2.22 14.02 -13.79
C VAL A 479 3.51 13.64 -14.50
N ARG A 480 3.78 14.23 -15.67
CA ARG A 480 5.03 14.07 -16.40
C ARG A 480 5.69 15.42 -16.60
N MET A 481 6.97 15.51 -16.27
CA MET A 481 7.76 16.73 -16.30
C MET A 481 8.55 16.85 -17.61
N GLN A 482 9.01 18.06 -17.94
CA GLN A 482 9.77 18.32 -19.18
C GLN A 482 11.05 17.45 -19.27
N SER A 483 11.76 17.21 -18.17
CA SER A 483 12.95 16.35 -18.14
C SER A 483 12.71 14.83 -18.36
N GLY A 484 11.46 14.43 -18.62
CA GLY A 484 11.07 13.04 -18.88
C GLY A 484 10.77 12.21 -17.63
N ARG A 485 10.93 12.82 -16.44
CA ARG A 485 10.45 12.28 -15.16
C ARG A 485 8.92 12.19 -15.16
N GLU A 486 8.38 11.28 -14.36
CA GLU A 486 6.95 11.18 -14.11
C GLU A 486 6.68 10.64 -12.69
N LEU A 487 5.63 11.16 -12.06
CA LEU A 487 5.06 10.70 -10.80
C LEU A 487 3.58 10.38 -11.05
N THR A 488 3.08 9.31 -10.44
CA THR A 488 1.65 8.99 -10.40
C THR A 488 1.22 9.06 -8.93
N MET A 489 -0.04 9.36 -8.62
CA MET A 489 -0.56 9.49 -7.24
C MET A 489 -2.06 9.76 -7.25
N ILE A 490 -2.75 9.64 -6.12
CA ILE A 490 -4.15 10.08 -6.04
C ILE A 490 -4.30 11.57 -6.36
N PRO A 491 -5.47 12.02 -6.85
CA PRO A 491 -5.78 13.44 -7.02
C PRO A 491 -5.59 14.28 -5.75
N ASN A 492 -5.57 13.59 -4.62
CA ASN A 492 -5.51 14.08 -3.24
C ASN A 492 -4.10 14.28 -2.69
N HIS A 493 -3.06 13.81 -3.37
CA HIS A 493 -1.70 13.76 -2.80
C HIS A 493 -1.00 15.13 -2.78
N ARG A 494 -0.15 15.36 -1.78
CA ARG A 494 0.68 16.56 -1.63
C ARG A 494 2.02 16.43 -2.36
N CYS A 495 2.19 17.17 -3.45
CA CYS A 495 3.50 17.42 -4.04
C CYS A 495 4.12 18.69 -3.44
N PHE A 496 5.40 18.92 -3.67
CA PHE A 496 5.98 20.25 -3.57
C PHE A 496 6.03 20.89 -4.97
N VAL A 497 5.87 22.21 -5.03
CA VAL A 497 6.11 23.05 -6.21
C VAL A 497 6.92 24.27 -5.78
N VAL A 498 7.76 24.79 -6.66
CA VAL A 498 8.44 26.07 -6.48
C VAL A 498 7.65 27.16 -7.20
N GLU A 499 7.21 28.18 -6.46
CA GLU A 499 6.43 29.31 -6.97
C GLU A 499 7.05 30.59 -6.38
N ASP A 500 7.32 31.59 -7.22
CA ASP A 500 8.05 32.82 -6.90
C ASP A 500 9.33 32.63 -6.06
N GLY A 501 10.09 31.58 -6.38
CA GLY A 501 11.35 31.26 -5.71
C GLY A 501 11.20 30.71 -4.28
N ARG A 502 10.00 30.27 -3.89
CA ARG A 502 9.70 29.60 -2.61
C ARG A 502 9.17 28.18 -2.84
N LEU A 503 9.50 27.27 -1.94
CA LEU A 503 8.92 25.92 -1.90
C LEU A 503 7.54 25.97 -1.24
N ILE A 504 6.49 25.51 -1.94
CA ILE A 504 5.12 25.42 -1.42
C ILE A 504 4.51 24.05 -1.65
N THR A 505 3.57 23.65 -0.80
CA THR A 505 2.88 22.36 -0.91
C THR A 505 1.71 22.45 -1.90
N LYS A 506 1.75 21.73 -3.04
CA LYS A 506 0.76 21.79 -4.13
C LYS A 506 0.17 20.42 -4.49
N ARG A 507 -1.17 20.34 -4.50
CA ARG A 507 -1.92 19.07 -4.57
C ARG A 507 -2.01 18.54 -5.99
N ALA A 508 -2.00 17.22 -6.16
CA ALA A 508 -1.97 16.59 -7.46
C ALA A 508 -3.04 17.13 -8.44
N LEU A 509 -4.27 17.41 -7.98
CA LEU A 509 -5.33 17.95 -8.86
C LEU A 509 -5.34 19.47 -9.09
N GLU A 510 -4.56 20.25 -8.33
CA GLU A 510 -4.34 21.69 -8.62
C GLU A 510 -3.01 21.94 -9.33
N LEU A 511 -2.21 20.89 -9.57
CA LEU A 511 -1.06 21.01 -10.47
C LEU A 511 -1.53 21.40 -11.87
N ARG A 512 -0.73 22.22 -12.55
CA ARG A 512 -0.95 22.70 -13.93
C ARG A 512 0.23 22.35 -14.81
N GLU A 513 0.01 22.30 -16.12
CA GLU A 513 1.13 22.30 -17.06
C GLU A 513 1.89 23.64 -16.92
N GLY A 514 3.21 23.58 -16.74
CA GLY A 514 4.05 24.73 -16.39
C GLY A 514 4.58 24.76 -14.95
N ASP A 515 3.85 24.22 -13.96
CA ASP A 515 4.26 24.21 -12.53
C ASP A 515 5.66 23.63 -12.33
N LEU A 516 6.46 24.21 -11.43
CA LEU A 516 7.84 23.80 -11.19
C LEU A 516 7.96 22.75 -10.08
N ILE A 517 8.15 21.48 -10.44
CA ILE A 517 8.42 20.41 -9.46
C ILE A 517 9.89 20.46 -9.02
N PRO A 518 10.20 20.48 -7.71
CA PRO A 518 11.56 20.38 -7.20
C PRO A 518 12.13 18.97 -7.45
N VAL A 519 13.36 18.93 -7.96
CA VAL A 519 14.09 17.67 -8.22
C VAL A 519 15.48 17.74 -7.61
N THR A 520 15.77 16.78 -6.74
CA THR A 520 17.08 16.47 -6.16
C THR A 520 18.10 16.18 -7.27
N PRO A 521 19.15 17.01 -7.45
CA PRO A 521 20.14 16.83 -8.51
C PRO A 521 21.24 15.84 -8.14
N SER A 522 21.48 15.64 -6.84
CA SER A 522 22.39 14.65 -6.29
C SER A 522 21.76 14.05 -5.04
N LEU A 523 21.65 12.73 -5.00
CA LEU A 523 21.38 11.99 -3.77
C LEU A 523 22.73 11.81 -3.06
N THR A 524 23.02 12.70 -2.10
CA THR A 524 24.20 12.58 -1.23
C THR A 524 23.95 11.42 -0.27
N LEU A 525 24.66 10.32 -0.49
CA LEU A 525 24.55 9.09 0.28
C LEU A 525 25.90 8.79 0.93
N GLU A 526 25.96 8.64 2.26
CA GLU A 526 27.12 8.03 2.90
C GLU A 526 27.29 6.58 2.44
N ARG A 527 28.55 6.15 2.28
CA ARG A 527 28.89 4.82 1.74
C ARG A 527 30.08 4.24 2.48
N LYS A 528 29.99 2.95 2.79
CA LYS A 528 31.13 2.09 3.10
C LYS A 528 31.36 1.21 1.86
N PRO A 529 32.24 1.60 0.93
CA PRO A 529 32.37 0.89 -0.35
C PRO A 529 33.00 -0.49 -0.18
N VAL A 530 32.50 -1.47 -0.94
CA VAL A 530 33.06 -2.83 -0.94
C VAL A 530 34.19 -2.93 -1.96
N GLN A 531 35.43 -3.06 -1.49
CA GLN A 531 36.63 -3.13 -2.34
C GLN A 531 37.01 -4.55 -2.80
N ARG A 532 36.59 -5.59 -2.06
CA ARG A 532 36.84 -7.00 -2.39
C ARG A 532 35.63 -7.86 -2.03
N ILE A 533 35.40 -8.92 -2.79
CA ILE A 533 34.40 -9.96 -2.50
C ILE A 533 35.14 -11.23 -2.09
N ASN A 534 34.88 -11.74 -0.87
CA ASN A 534 35.25 -13.11 -0.50
C ASN A 534 34.20 -14.08 -1.08
N VAL A 535 34.55 -14.69 -2.20
CA VAL A 535 33.69 -15.63 -2.95
C VAL A 535 33.34 -16.85 -2.10
N ILE A 536 34.24 -17.30 -1.21
CA ILE A 536 34.02 -18.50 -0.40
C ILE A 536 32.92 -18.24 0.65
N GLU A 537 33.03 -17.16 1.42
CA GLU A 537 32.01 -16.75 2.39
C GLU A 537 30.65 -16.50 1.73
N GLN A 538 30.63 -15.77 0.60
CA GLN A 538 29.39 -15.51 -0.14
C GLN A 538 28.77 -16.81 -0.67
N LEU A 539 29.56 -17.79 -1.12
CA LEU A 539 29.04 -19.10 -1.48
C LEU A 539 28.57 -19.92 -0.26
N GLN A 540 29.16 -19.76 0.92
CA GLN A 540 28.67 -20.42 2.15
C GLN A 540 27.35 -19.81 2.65
N GLN A 541 27.16 -18.50 2.48
CA GLN A 541 25.95 -17.76 2.88
C GLN A 541 24.79 -17.97 1.88
N GLU A 542 25.06 -17.87 0.58
CA GLU A 542 24.02 -17.76 -0.46
C GLU A 542 23.75 -19.08 -1.25
N LEU A 543 24.53 -20.14 -1.04
CA LEU A 543 24.22 -21.46 -1.63
C LEU A 543 23.31 -22.31 -0.72
N PRO A 544 22.27 -22.96 -1.27
CA PRO A 544 21.60 -24.08 -0.61
C PRO A 544 22.59 -25.17 -0.19
N ARG A 545 22.40 -25.75 1.01
CA ARG A 545 23.35 -26.68 1.65
C ARG A 545 23.65 -27.90 0.79
N GLU A 546 22.69 -28.38 -0.01
CA GLU A 546 22.85 -29.50 -0.94
C GLU A 546 23.79 -29.21 -2.12
N GLU A 547 24.06 -27.94 -2.45
CA GLU A 547 25.09 -27.56 -3.42
C GLU A 547 26.50 -27.56 -2.82
N HIS A 548 26.68 -27.33 -1.51
CA HIS A 548 27.99 -27.28 -0.84
C HIS A 548 28.86 -28.53 -1.11
N PRO A 549 28.35 -29.79 -1.07
CA PRO A 549 29.13 -30.99 -1.43
C PRO A 549 29.62 -31.05 -2.88
N LEU A 550 29.21 -30.13 -3.76
CA LEU A 550 29.69 -30.00 -5.14
C LEU A 550 30.83 -28.97 -5.31
N TRP A 551 31.08 -28.14 -4.30
CA TRP A 551 32.13 -27.12 -4.30
C TRP A 551 33.37 -27.56 -3.53
N ARG A 552 34.55 -27.19 -4.03
CA ARG A 552 35.85 -27.49 -3.44
C ARG A 552 36.66 -26.19 -3.34
N VAL A 553 37.29 -26.01 -2.19
CA VAL A 553 38.33 -24.99 -1.96
C VAL A 553 39.69 -25.65 -2.15
N PHE A 554 40.65 -24.92 -2.70
CA PHE A 554 42.02 -25.34 -2.96
C PHE A 554 42.99 -24.23 -2.53
N GLY A 555 44.21 -24.59 -2.14
CA GLY A 555 45.27 -23.61 -1.87
C GLY A 555 46.34 -24.16 -0.93
N ILE A 556 47.51 -23.52 -0.89
CA ILE A 556 48.63 -24.01 -0.06
C ILE A 556 48.29 -23.89 1.43
N ALA A 557 47.77 -22.73 1.87
CA ALA A 557 47.35 -22.48 3.25
C ALA A 557 46.18 -23.36 3.73
N LEU A 558 45.41 -23.94 2.80
CA LEU A 558 44.38 -24.92 3.13
C LEU A 558 44.99 -26.30 3.45
N LYS A 559 46.03 -26.72 2.72
CA LYS A 559 46.62 -28.06 2.85
C LYS A 559 47.11 -28.33 4.27
N ASP A 560 47.84 -27.39 4.85
CA ASP A 560 48.44 -27.54 6.17
C ASP A 560 47.37 -27.54 7.28
N ARG A 561 46.29 -26.76 7.09
CA ARG A 561 45.16 -26.71 8.03
C ARG A 561 44.28 -27.96 7.95
N VAL A 562 44.05 -28.52 6.76
CA VAL A 562 43.41 -29.84 6.58
C VAL A 562 44.26 -30.96 7.17
N ALA A 563 45.60 -30.85 7.14
CA ALA A 563 46.48 -31.80 7.81
C ALA A 563 46.40 -31.69 9.34
N ALA A 564 46.38 -30.48 9.90
CA ALA A 564 46.27 -30.25 11.34
C ALA A 564 44.90 -30.70 11.90
N ALA A 565 43.80 -30.35 11.23
CA ALA A 565 42.44 -30.71 11.64
C ALA A 565 41.97 -32.08 11.11
N TYR A 566 42.88 -32.95 10.63
CA TYR A 566 42.49 -34.15 9.88
C TYR A 566 41.53 -35.07 10.63
N ARG A 567 41.75 -35.31 11.94
CA ARG A 567 40.88 -36.19 12.74
C ARG A 567 39.46 -35.66 12.92
N SER A 568 39.27 -34.34 13.13
CA SER A 568 37.94 -33.77 13.29
C SER A 568 37.19 -33.71 11.96
N ILE A 569 37.87 -33.38 10.86
CA ILE A 569 37.31 -33.45 9.51
C ILE A 569 36.93 -34.91 9.16
N GLN A 570 37.77 -35.89 9.49
CA GLN A 570 37.48 -37.31 9.26
C GLN A 570 36.26 -37.78 10.04
N LEU A 571 36.16 -37.42 11.33
CA LEU A 571 35.01 -37.77 12.17
C LEU A 571 33.68 -37.19 11.62
N ALA A 572 33.71 -35.95 11.13
CA ALA A 572 32.54 -35.27 10.54
C ALA A 572 32.23 -35.69 9.09
N ALA A 573 33.15 -36.39 8.40
CA ALA A 573 33.01 -36.72 6.98
C ALA A 573 32.77 -38.22 6.69
N ARG A 574 33.14 -39.12 7.60
CA ARG A 574 33.06 -40.58 7.42
C ARG A 574 31.67 -41.12 7.04
N GLU A 575 30.61 -40.44 7.46
CA GLU A 575 29.21 -40.81 7.18
C GLU A 575 28.76 -40.48 5.74
N HIS A 576 29.56 -39.70 5.00
CA HIS A 576 29.23 -39.21 3.65
C HIS A 576 30.36 -39.45 2.63
N TYR A 577 31.57 -39.80 3.09
CA TYR A 577 32.76 -39.96 2.27
C TYR A 577 33.65 -41.08 2.82
N THR A 578 34.22 -41.90 1.94
CA THR A 578 35.16 -42.95 2.33
C THR A 578 36.45 -42.36 2.90
N ASP A 579 37.14 -43.10 3.79
CA ASP A 579 38.44 -42.66 4.32
C ASP A 579 39.47 -42.38 3.22
N LYS A 580 39.44 -43.12 2.11
CA LYS A 580 40.26 -42.84 0.91
C LYS A 580 39.94 -41.47 0.29
N SER A 581 38.66 -41.07 0.27
CA SER A 581 38.24 -39.74 -0.18
C SER A 581 38.71 -38.65 0.77
N ILE A 582 38.60 -38.87 2.08
CA ILE A 582 39.00 -37.91 3.12
C ILE A 582 40.53 -37.75 3.15
N TRP A 583 41.28 -38.85 3.03
CA TRP A 583 42.74 -38.84 2.93
C TRP A 583 43.22 -38.05 1.71
N ASN A 584 42.54 -38.19 0.57
CA ASN A 584 42.84 -37.42 -0.64
C ASN A 584 42.73 -35.90 -0.42
N TRP A 585 41.84 -35.42 0.46
CA TRP A 585 41.71 -33.98 0.77
C TRP A 585 42.98 -33.43 1.43
N ARG A 586 43.52 -34.17 2.40
CA ARG A 586 44.80 -33.88 3.06
C ARG A 586 46.00 -34.03 2.13
N ALA A 587 46.06 -35.13 1.37
CA ALA A 587 47.20 -35.41 0.49
C ALA A 587 47.34 -34.36 -0.62
N TYR A 588 46.23 -34.00 -1.27
CA TYR A 588 46.21 -33.13 -2.46
C TYR A 588 45.80 -31.67 -2.17
N GLY A 589 45.56 -31.29 -0.90
CA GLY A 589 45.38 -29.89 -0.49
C GLY A 589 44.08 -29.23 -0.96
N TYR A 590 42.95 -29.93 -0.82
CA TYR A 590 41.63 -29.40 -1.16
C TYR A 590 40.56 -29.89 -0.18
N LEU A 591 39.45 -29.15 -0.02
CA LEU A 591 38.38 -29.51 0.93
C LEU A 591 36.97 -29.21 0.36
N PRO A 592 35.93 -30.03 0.63
CA PRO A 592 34.54 -29.68 0.39
C PRO A 592 34.09 -28.44 1.17
N LEU A 593 33.33 -27.55 0.51
CA LEU A 593 32.89 -26.28 1.09
C LEU A 593 32.15 -26.43 2.44
N GLN A 594 31.39 -27.52 2.59
CA GLN A 594 30.64 -27.84 3.81
C GLN A 594 31.51 -28.11 5.05
N TYR A 595 32.76 -28.54 4.87
CA TYR A 595 33.69 -28.85 5.97
C TYR A 595 34.67 -27.70 6.26
N LEU A 596 34.67 -26.66 5.43
CA LEU A 596 35.51 -25.48 5.65
C LEU A 596 35.27 -24.78 7.01
N PRO A 597 34.04 -24.73 7.58
CA PRO A 597 33.82 -24.15 8.92
C PRO A 597 34.53 -24.88 10.07
N HIS A 598 35.07 -26.09 9.87
CA HIS A 598 35.92 -26.75 10.87
C HIS A 598 37.36 -26.19 10.88
N LEU A 599 37.70 -25.29 9.95
CA LEU A 599 38.99 -24.62 9.85
C LEU A 599 38.81 -23.12 10.09
N HIS A 600 39.73 -22.53 10.86
CA HIS A 600 39.78 -21.09 11.09
C HIS A 600 40.66 -20.42 10.02
N PHE A 601 40.21 -19.27 9.51
CA PHE A 601 40.91 -18.46 8.52
C PHE A 601 40.91 -16.98 8.92
N ARG A 602 41.95 -16.26 8.46
CA ARG A 602 42.06 -14.80 8.47
C ARG A 602 41.82 -14.29 7.04
N ASP A 603 41.38 -13.05 6.88
CA ASP A 603 41.11 -12.39 5.60
C ASP A 603 42.27 -12.50 4.59
N GLU A 604 43.50 -12.45 5.09
CA GLU A 604 44.74 -12.60 4.32
C GLU A 604 44.88 -13.99 3.67
N ASP A 605 44.44 -15.05 4.35
CA ASP A 605 44.57 -16.43 3.86
C ASP A 605 43.83 -16.61 2.53
N PHE A 606 42.64 -16.01 2.41
CA PHE A 606 41.76 -16.10 1.23
C PHE A 606 42.40 -15.53 -0.04
N ALA A 607 43.43 -14.67 0.05
CA ALA A 607 44.19 -14.22 -1.11
C ALA A 607 45.00 -15.36 -1.76
N SER A 608 45.33 -16.42 -1.01
CA SER A 608 46.04 -17.61 -1.50
C SER A 608 45.12 -18.74 -1.98
N LEU A 609 43.80 -18.61 -1.75
CA LEU A 609 42.82 -19.66 -2.00
C LEU A 609 42.13 -19.51 -3.35
N SER A 610 41.70 -20.65 -3.90
CA SER A 610 40.83 -20.73 -5.06
C SER A 610 39.65 -21.65 -4.77
N VAL A 611 38.56 -21.45 -5.51
CA VAL A 611 37.30 -22.19 -5.33
C VAL A 611 36.83 -22.72 -6.68
N GLY A 612 36.21 -23.90 -6.71
CA GLY A 612 35.73 -24.53 -7.93
C GLY A 612 34.60 -25.51 -7.70
N ARG A 613 33.89 -25.87 -8.76
CA ARG A 613 32.72 -26.76 -8.70
C ARG A 613 32.91 -27.98 -9.61
N GLY A 614 32.61 -29.17 -9.09
CA GLY A 614 32.78 -30.46 -9.78
C GLY A 614 31.64 -31.44 -9.55
N LYS A 615 31.84 -32.69 -10.00
CA LYS A 615 31.03 -33.85 -9.58
C LYS A 615 31.50 -34.36 -8.22
N ARG A 616 30.66 -35.14 -7.53
CA ARG A 616 31.08 -35.88 -6.30
C ARG A 616 32.15 -36.95 -6.62
N GLU A 617 32.03 -37.62 -7.77
CA GLU A 617 32.98 -38.62 -8.30
C GLU A 617 34.36 -38.05 -8.73
N GLY A 618 34.54 -36.72 -8.78
CA GLY A 618 35.80 -36.07 -9.20
C GLY A 618 35.82 -35.56 -10.64
N GLY A 619 37.02 -35.54 -11.24
CA GLY A 619 37.32 -34.91 -12.54
C GLY A 619 38.02 -33.54 -12.42
N ILE A 620 38.47 -32.97 -13.55
CA ILE A 620 39.23 -31.71 -13.57
C ILE A 620 38.30 -30.54 -13.21
N ILE A 621 38.43 -30.02 -11.99
CA ILE A 621 37.70 -28.86 -11.50
C ILE A 621 38.42 -27.58 -11.94
N LYS A 622 37.71 -26.71 -12.68
CA LYS A 622 38.21 -25.36 -12.97
C LYS A 622 38.02 -24.47 -11.76
N GLN A 623 39.14 -23.94 -11.29
CA GLN A 623 39.22 -23.01 -10.16
C GLN A 623 39.03 -21.57 -10.63
N ILE A 624 38.56 -20.72 -9.71
CA ILE A 624 38.54 -19.26 -9.79
C ILE A 624 39.07 -18.69 -8.46
N PRO A 625 39.65 -17.48 -8.40
CA PRO A 625 40.16 -16.91 -7.15
C PRO A 625 39.07 -16.82 -6.07
N ALA A 626 39.44 -17.06 -4.81
CA ALA A 626 38.54 -16.90 -3.67
C ALA A 626 38.26 -15.42 -3.35
N LEU A 627 39.18 -14.51 -3.69
CA LEU A 627 39.08 -13.08 -3.44
C LEU A 627 39.02 -12.32 -4.78
N LEU A 628 37.95 -11.54 -5.02
CA LEU A 628 37.77 -10.76 -6.24
C LEU A 628 37.79 -9.26 -5.95
N THR A 629 38.72 -8.52 -6.56
CA THR A 629 38.76 -7.05 -6.47
C THR A 629 37.58 -6.42 -7.21
N MET A 630 36.87 -5.53 -6.51
CA MET A 630 35.79 -4.70 -7.03
C MET A 630 36.39 -3.51 -7.78
N ASP A 631 36.37 -3.57 -9.11
CA ASP A 631 36.89 -2.51 -9.96
C ASP A 631 36.07 -2.34 -11.25
N LYS A 632 36.53 -1.39 -12.07
CA LYS A 632 36.03 -1.04 -13.40
C LYS A 632 35.98 -2.19 -14.41
N ASP A 633 36.83 -3.21 -14.28
CA ASP A 633 36.84 -4.37 -15.19
C ASP A 633 35.85 -5.45 -14.75
N LEU A 634 35.61 -5.60 -13.44
CA LEU A 634 34.49 -6.41 -12.94
C LEU A 634 33.14 -5.73 -13.27
N GLY A 635 33.04 -4.43 -13.02
CA GLY A 635 31.86 -3.63 -13.40
C GLY A 635 31.56 -3.72 -14.90
N PHE A 636 32.57 -3.57 -15.77
CA PHE A 636 32.41 -3.69 -17.22
C PHE A 636 31.90 -5.07 -17.64
N LEU A 637 32.44 -6.15 -17.08
CA LEU A 637 32.01 -7.52 -17.41
C LEU A 637 30.54 -7.74 -17.04
N ILE A 638 30.11 -7.23 -15.89
CA ILE A 638 28.72 -7.33 -15.42
C ILE A 638 27.80 -6.48 -16.30
N GLY A 639 28.13 -5.21 -16.54
CA GLY A 639 27.31 -4.31 -17.38
C GLY A 639 27.15 -4.84 -18.81
N PHE A 640 28.23 -5.35 -19.41
CA PHE A 640 28.15 -5.96 -20.74
C PHE A 640 27.36 -7.27 -20.73
N PHE A 641 27.48 -8.09 -19.66
CA PHE A 641 26.67 -9.30 -19.53
C PHE A 641 25.17 -8.97 -19.49
N ILE A 642 24.76 -7.93 -18.78
CA ILE A 642 23.35 -7.55 -18.62
C ILE A 642 22.68 -7.22 -19.96
N GLY A 643 23.41 -6.60 -20.89
CA GLY A 643 23.01 -6.48 -22.30
C GLY A 643 23.21 -7.79 -23.08
N ASP A 644 24.39 -7.94 -23.70
CA ASP A 644 24.70 -8.98 -24.69
C ASP A 644 25.21 -10.32 -24.13
N GLY A 645 25.17 -10.51 -22.81
CA GLY A 645 25.51 -11.79 -22.17
C GLY A 645 24.39 -12.83 -22.17
N SER A 646 24.76 -14.09 -21.96
CA SER A 646 23.83 -15.18 -21.60
C SER A 646 24.52 -16.30 -20.82
N ALA A 647 23.79 -16.95 -19.91
CA ALA A 647 24.30 -18.07 -19.10
C ALA A 647 23.62 -19.40 -19.44
N ARG A 648 24.39 -20.48 -19.41
CA ARG A 648 23.92 -21.87 -19.28
C ARG A 648 24.65 -22.53 -18.10
N ARG A 649 24.16 -23.68 -17.62
CA ARG A 649 24.71 -24.39 -16.44
C ARG A 649 26.24 -24.61 -16.49
N THR A 650 26.82 -24.72 -17.67
CA THR A 650 28.24 -25.06 -17.88
C THR A 650 29.09 -23.94 -18.48
N PHE A 651 28.49 -22.83 -18.94
CA PHE A 651 29.22 -21.75 -19.61
C PHE A 651 28.51 -20.40 -19.58
N LEU A 652 29.30 -19.32 -19.71
CA LEU A 652 28.81 -17.99 -20.08
C LEU A 652 29.16 -17.71 -21.55
N ARG A 653 28.26 -17.01 -22.25
CA ARG A 653 28.47 -16.44 -23.60
C ARG A 653 28.31 -14.93 -23.55
N PHE A 654 29.08 -14.25 -24.38
CA PHE A 654 28.98 -12.82 -24.65
C PHE A 654 28.93 -12.63 -26.16
N SER A 655 27.84 -12.05 -26.66
CA SER A 655 27.69 -11.65 -28.05
C SER A 655 28.41 -10.33 -28.28
N VAL A 656 29.14 -10.19 -29.40
CA VAL A 656 29.87 -8.94 -29.73
C VAL A 656 29.73 -8.69 -31.22
N GLY A 657 29.36 -7.47 -31.63
CA GLY A 657 29.29 -7.11 -33.05
C GLY A 657 30.65 -7.28 -33.76
N GLN A 658 30.67 -7.80 -35.00
CA GLN A 658 31.93 -8.04 -35.73
C GLN A 658 32.78 -6.77 -35.96
N ASN A 659 32.18 -5.59 -35.84
CA ASN A 659 32.86 -4.30 -35.99
C ASN A 659 33.50 -3.77 -34.67
N GLU A 660 33.43 -4.54 -33.57
CA GLU A 660 33.97 -4.18 -32.24
C GLU A 660 34.88 -5.29 -31.66
N PRO A 661 35.97 -5.66 -32.35
CA PRO A 661 36.88 -6.72 -31.89
C PRO A 661 37.62 -6.35 -30.60
N ASP A 662 37.71 -5.06 -30.27
CA ASP A 662 38.28 -4.52 -29.03
C ASP A 662 37.43 -4.84 -27.80
N VAL A 663 36.11 -4.87 -27.93
CA VAL A 663 35.19 -5.34 -26.88
C VAL A 663 35.41 -6.84 -26.62
N ALA A 664 35.49 -7.64 -27.68
CA ALA A 664 35.79 -9.07 -27.58
C ALA A 664 37.18 -9.34 -26.98
N TRP A 665 38.19 -8.49 -27.26
CA TRP A 665 39.50 -8.56 -26.62
C TRP A 665 39.42 -8.22 -25.12
N LYS A 666 38.72 -7.14 -24.75
CA LYS A 666 38.56 -6.72 -23.35
C LYS A 666 37.87 -7.80 -22.50
N LEU A 667 36.77 -8.38 -22.99
CA LEU A 667 36.08 -9.49 -22.31
C LEU A 667 37.01 -10.69 -22.09
N ARG A 668 37.81 -11.07 -23.11
CA ARG A 668 38.80 -12.16 -22.99
C ARG A 668 39.89 -11.85 -21.97
N LYS A 669 40.40 -10.60 -21.94
CA LYS A 669 41.39 -10.13 -20.96
C LYS A 669 40.84 -10.24 -19.53
N ILE A 670 39.64 -9.74 -19.28
CA ILE A 670 39.02 -9.76 -17.94
C ILE A 670 38.81 -11.21 -17.45
N LEU A 671 38.28 -12.09 -18.31
CA LEU A 671 38.06 -13.50 -17.97
C LEU A 671 39.37 -14.24 -17.64
N ALA A 672 40.45 -13.93 -18.36
CA ALA A 672 41.77 -14.48 -18.08
C ALA A 672 42.38 -13.92 -16.79
N GLN A 673 42.32 -12.61 -16.56
CA GLN A 673 43.02 -11.97 -15.44
C GLN A 673 42.27 -12.02 -14.10
N LYS A 674 40.94 -11.80 -14.08
CA LYS A 674 40.16 -11.82 -12.83
C LYS A 674 39.74 -13.19 -12.37
N PHE A 675 39.57 -14.13 -13.29
CA PHE A 675 39.00 -15.45 -12.98
C PHE A 675 39.93 -16.62 -13.33
N ASN A 676 41.13 -16.36 -13.87
CA ASN A 676 42.06 -17.38 -14.36
C ASN A 676 41.43 -18.34 -15.42
N LEU A 677 40.49 -17.84 -16.23
CA LEU A 677 39.72 -18.66 -17.16
C LEU A 677 39.98 -18.32 -18.63
N ARG A 678 40.59 -19.26 -19.36
CA ARG A 678 40.69 -19.22 -20.82
C ARG A 678 39.30 -19.32 -21.46
N SER A 679 39.00 -18.38 -22.36
CA SER A 679 37.77 -18.32 -23.16
C SER A 679 38.05 -18.62 -24.63
N SER A 680 37.06 -19.16 -25.36
CA SER A 680 37.10 -19.29 -26.82
C SER A 680 36.50 -18.06 -27.50
N ARG A 681 36.79 -17.86 -28.78
CA ARG A 681 36.17 -16.84 -29.65
C ARG A 681 35.86 -17.49 -31.00
N HIS A 682 34.60 -17.54 -31.38
CA HIS A 682 34.16 -18.00 -32.71
C HIS A 682 33.36 -16.91 -33.44
N LYS A 683 33.27 -17.01 -34.77
CA LYS A 683 32.57 -16.05 -35.64
C LYS A 683 31.20 -16.61 -36.00
N GLU A 684 30.14 -16.00 -35.48
CA GLU A 684 28.77 -16.37 -35.78
C GLU A 684 28.41 -15.82 -37.17
N ARG A 685 28.47 -16.67 -38.20
CA ARG A 685 28.36 -16.24 -39.60
C ARG A 685 26.96 -15.68 -39.90
N LYS A 686 25.89 -16.32 -39.40
CA LYS A 686 24.49 -15.92 -39.68
C LYS A 686 24.12 -14.58 -39.03
N ALA A 687 24.67 -14.26 -37.85
CA ALA A 687 24.28 -13.07 -37.08
C ALA A 687 25.24 -11.87 -37.22
N ARG A 688 26.33 -11.97 -38.00
CA ARG A 688 27.41 -10.95 -38.08
C ARG A 688 28.02 -10.58 -36.71
N MET A 689 28.14 -11.56 -35.81
CA MET A 689 28.74 -11.40 -34.48
C MET A 689 30.00 -12.26 -34.26
N TYR A 690 30.77 -11.93 -33.23
CA TYR A 690 31.67 -12.84 -32.54
C TYR A 690 31.01 -13.30 -31.25
N VAL A 691 31.21 -14.57 -30.88
CA VAL A 691 30.80 -15.10 -29.58
C VAL A 691 32.06 -15.39 -28.77
N VAL A 692 32.19 -14.72 -27.62
CA VAL A 692 33.18 -15.08 -26.59
C VAL A 692 32.50 -16.04 -25.62
N GLN A 693 33.05 -17.24 -25.43
CA GLN A 693 32.47 -18.26 -24.55
C GLN A 693 33.50 -18.72 -23.52
N VAL A 694 33.07 -18.86 -22.26
CA VAL A 694 33.88 -19.38 -21.16
C VAL A 694 33.18 -20.56 -20.50
N ASN A 695 33.78 -21.75 -20.61
CA ASN A 695 33.24 -22.99 -20.06
C ASN A 695 33.70 -23.16 -18.61
N SER A 696 32.89 -22.71 -17.64
CA SER A 696 33.08 -22.90 -16.20
C SER A 696 31.74 -22.92 -15.48
N VAL A 697 31.44 -24.03 -14.80
CA VAL A 697 30.25 -24.19 -13.94
C VAL A 697 30.33 -23.26 -12.73
N ALA A 698 31.52 -23.11 -12.15
CA ALA A 698 31.78 -22.22 -11.01
C ALA A 698 31.49 -20.76 -11.36
N LEU A 699 32.02 -20.26 -12.49
CA LEU A 699 31.75 -18.88 -12.93
C LEU A 699 30.27 -18.66 -13.26
N ALA A 700 29.61 -19.64 -13.88
CA ALA A 700 28.20 -19.54 -14.23
C ALA A 700 27.25 -19.50 -13.02
N ARG A 701 27.60 -20.17 -11.90
CA ARG A 701 26.85 -20.06 -10.63
C ARG A 701 27.28 -18.82 -9.82
N LEU A 702 28.56 -18.41 -9.89
CA LEU A 702 29.05 -17.18 -9.25
C LEU A 702 28.32 -15.94 -9.76
N PHE A 703 28.07 -15.84 -11.06
CA PHE A 703 27.30 -14.72 -11.64
C PHE A 703 25.89 -14.59 -11.04
N GLU A 704 25.24 -15.72 -10.82
CA GLU A 704 23.88 -15.79 -10.30
C GLU A 704 23.80 -15.56 -8.78
N VAL A 705 24.70 -16.22 -8.02
CA VAL A 705 24.64 -16.30 -6.55
C VAL A 705 25.39 -15.15 -5.88
N VAL A 706 26.62 -14.86 -6.33
CA VAL A 706 27.53 -13.92 -5.64
C VAL A 706 27.51 -12.54 -6.28
N LEU A 707 27.33 -12.46 -7.61
CA LEU A 707 27.23 -11.18 -8.31
C LEU A 707 25.78 -10.67 -8.44
N GLY A 708 24.79 -11.49 -8.09
CA GLY A 708 23.36 -11.13 -8.15
C GLY A 708 22.86 -10.83 -9.57
N VAL A 709 23.39 -11.50 -10.60
CA VAL A 709 23.07 -11.27 -12.01
C VAL A 709 22.31 -12.46 -12.60
N GLY A 710 21.05 -12.22 -12.98
CA GLY A 710 20.18 -13.26 -13.54
C GLY A 710 20.68 -13.92 -14.82
N LYS A 711 20.36 -15.21 -15.01
CA LYS A 711 20.74 -15.97 -16.22
C LYS A 711 20.13 -15.42 -17.53
N ASN A 712 18.93 -14.83 -17.44
CA ASN A 712 18.13 -14.31 -18.55
C ASN A 712 17.23 -13.15 -18.07
N ALA A 713 16.55 -12.45 -19.00
CA ALA A 713 15.75 -11.27 -18.68
C ALA A 713 14.59 -11.52 -17.69
N GLN A 714 14.02 -12.74 -17.68
CA GLN A 714 12.93 -13.13 -16.78
C GLN A 714 13.45 -13.41 -15.36
N ASN A 715 14.65 -13.96 -15.23
CA ASN A 715 15.27 -14.36 -13.97
C ASN A 715 16.20 -13.26 -13.40
N GLY A 716 15.87 -11.98 -13.59
CA GLY A 716 16.60 -10.86 -12.95
C GLY A 716 17.90 -10.40 -13.66
N LYS A 717 18.10 -10.67 -14.95
CA LYS A 717 19.29 -10.19 -15.69
C LYS A 717 19.30 -8.67 -15.89
N ILE A 718 18.14 -8.05 -16.13
CA ILE A 718 18.03 -6.63 -16.51
C ILE A 718 17.71 -5.80 -15.26
N ASP A 719 18.70 -5.66 -14.38
CA ASP A 719 18.66 -4.87 -13.16
C ASP A 719 20.03 -4.21 -12.85
N VAL A 720 20.15 -3.41 -11.80
CA VAL A 720 21.41 -2.90 -11.25
C VAL A 720 21.76 -3.75 -10.00
N PRO A 721 22.81 -4.59 -10.03
CA PRO A 721 23.10 -5.53 -8.94
C PRO A 721 23.53 -4.85 -7.61
N PRO A 722 23.31 -5.48 -6.45
CA PRO A 722 23.68 -4.95 -5.12
C PRO A 722 25.13 -4.44 -5.00
N LEU A 723 26.08 -5.15 -5.61
CA LEU A 723 27.50 -4.77 -5.62
C LEU A 723 27.79 -3.50 -6.41
N VAL A 724 26.96 -3.13 -7.39
CA VAL A 724 27.14 -1.90 -8.18
C VAL A 724 26.64 -0.69 -7.40
N TRP A 725 25.58 -0.84 -6.60
CA TRP A 725 25.12 0.22 -5.69
C TRP A 725 26.16 0.55 -4.61
N ASN A 726 26.74 -0.49 -4.00
CA ASN A 726 27.70 -0.39 -2.89
C ASN A 726 29.18 -0.36 -3.35
N GLY A 727 29.42 -0.31 -4.67
CA GLY A 727 30.76 -0.27 -5.25
C GLY A 727 31.32 1.15 -5.37
N GLU A 728 32.65 1.25 -5.46
CA GLU A 728 33.34 2.51 -5.75
C GLU A 728 32.98 3.08 -7.13
N ASP A 729 33.35 4.34 -7.34
CA ASP A 729 33.09 5.08 -8.58
C ASP A 729 33.59 4.33 -9.83
N ASP A 730 34.77 3.72 -9.76
CA ASP A 730 35.34 2.95 -10.86
C ASP A 730 34.49 1.72 -11.23
N VAL A 731 33.87 1.05 -10.26
CA VAL A 731 32.93 -0.07 -10.49
C VAL A 731 31.70 0.42 -11.26
N VAL A 732 31.15 1.59 -10.89
CA VAL A 732 29.98 2.19 -11.55
C VAL A 732 30.33 2.70 -12.95
N TYR A 733 31.47 3.38 -13.13
CA TYR A 733 31.95 3.77 -14.45
C TYR A 733 32.22 2.56 -15.33
N GLY A 734 32.75 1.46 -14.77
CA GLY A 734 32.85 0.16 -15.43
C GLY A 734 31.51 -0.40 -15.88
N PHE A 735 30.53 -0.47 -14.98
CA PHE A 735 29.18 -0.97 -15.25
C PHE A 735 28.47 -0.19 -16.37
N LEU A 736 28.50 1.14 -16.28
CA LEU A 736 27.98 2.04 -17.31
C LEU A 736 28.71 1.84 -18.65
N SER A 737 30.02 1.65 -18.62
CA SER A 737 30.85 1.36 -19.81
C SER A 737 30.49 0.02 -20.46
N GLY A 738 30.15 -1.00 -19.65
CA GLY A 738 29.69 -2.31 -20.13
C GLY A 738 28.36 -2.20 -20.87
N LEU A 739 27.35 -1.57 -20.25
CA LEU A 739 26.05 -1.31 -20.85
C LEU A 739 26.13 -0.44 -22.11
N ILE A 740 27.09 0.50 -22.15
CA ILE A 740 27.33 1.33 -23.34
C ILE A 740 28.01 0.54 -24.48
N ALA A 741 28.77 -0.50 -24.16
CA ALA A 741 29.42 -1.35 -25.15
C ALA A 741 28.48 -2.42 -25.76
N SER A 742 27.39 -2.81 -25.09
CA SER A 742 26.31 -3.64 -25.66
C SER A 742 25.25 -2.78 -26.39
N ASP A 743 24.17 -2.42 -25.69
CA ASP A 743 22.96 -1.76 -26.21
C ASP A 743 23.12 -0.24 -26.36
N GLY A 744 24.27 0.30 -25.96
CA GLY A 744 24.55 1.72 -25.97
C GLY A 744 24.75 2.31 -27.36
N CYS A 745 24.47 3.61 -27.48
CA CYS A 745 24.83 4.37 -28.67
C CYS A 745 25.21 5.83 -28.37
N VAL A 746 26.09 6.37 -29.20
CA VAL A 746 26.38 7.81 -29.28
C VAL A 746 25.31 8.49 -30.14
N GLY A 747 24.77 9.62 -29.68
CA GLY A 747 23.67 10.34 -30.34
C GLY A 747 23.93 10.72 -31.81
N LYS A 748 22.99 10.40 -32.70
CA LYS A 748 23.05 10.77 -34.13
C LYS A 748 23.00 12.29 -34.38
N LYS A 749 22.42 13.07 -33.46
CA LYS A 749 22.26 14.54 -33.56
C LYS A 749 22.84 15.31 -32.36
N GLY A 750 23.73 14.73 -31.55
CA GLY A 750 24.34 15.45 -30.42
C GLY A 750 25.30 14.64 -29.56
N THR A 751 25.98 15.34 -28.65
CA THR A 751 27.00 14.86 -27.70
C THR A 751 26.38 14.18 -26.47
N PHE A 752 25.74 13.03 -26.67
CA PHE A 752 25.17 12.25 -25.57
C PHE A 752 25.39 10.74 -25.76
N LEU A 753 25.44 10.03 -24.63
CA LEU A 753 25.50 8.57 -24.56
C LEU A 753 24.12 8.05 -24.13
N ARG A 754 23.52 7.18 -24.93
CA ARG A 754 22.17 6.65 -24.68
C ARG A 754 22.22 5.16 -24.39
N ILE A 755 21.66 4.75 -23.26
CA ILE A 755 21.32 3.36 -22.92
C ILE A 755 19.80 3.23 -23.03
N SER A 756 19.30 2.13 -23.59
CA SER A 756 17.84 1.91 -23.81
C SER A 756 17.41 0.54 -23.33
N SER A 757 16.19 0.41 -22.83
CA SER A 757 15.60 -0.87 -22.42
C SER A 757 14.06 -0.82 -22.46
N ALA A 758 13.45 -1.98 -22.62
CA ALA A 758 12.02 -2.16 -22.33
C ALA A 758 11.74 -2.18 -20.81
N SER A 759 12.75 -2.46 -19.97
CA SER A 759 12.60 -2.44 -18.52
C SER A 759 12.57 -1.00 -17.99
N ARG A 760 11.34 -0.50 -17.74
CA ARG A 760 11.10 0.79 -17.06
C ARG A 760 11.78 0.86 -15.70
N ALA A 761 11.74 -0.22 -14.91
CA ALA A 761 12.35 -0.29 -13.59
C ALA A 761 13.87 -0.18 -13.66
N PHE A 762 14.52 -0.89 -14.59
CA PHE A 762 15.97 -0.81 -14.81
C PHE A 762 16.40 0.61 -15.23
N ILE A 763 15.71 1.25 -16.17
CA ILE A 763 16.01 2.64 -16.58
C ILE A 763 15.78 3.63 -15.42
N GLY A 764 14.78 3.38 -14.56
CA GLY A 764 14.55 4.13 -13.32
C GLY A 764 15.74 4.02 -12.36
N LYS A 765 16.08 2.79 -11.96
CA LYS A 765 17.24 2.45 -11.11
C LYS A 765 18.55 3.00 -11.67
N LEU A 766 18.80 2.83 -12.97
CA LEU A 766 19.99 3.38 -13.64
C LEU A 766 20.07 4.91 -13.53
N GLY A 767 18.94 5.62 -13.54
CA GLY A 767 18.89 7.05 -13.25
C GLY A 767 19.22 7.42 -11.80
N VAL A 768 18.83 6.60 -10.82
CA VAL A 768 19.28 6.77 -9.42
C VAL A 768 20.80 6.59 -9.33
N LEU A 769 21.33 5.53 -9.96
CA LEU A 769 22.77 5.26 -9.97
C LEU A 769 23.56 6.44 -10.56
N LEU A 770 23.04 7.05 -11.62
CA LEU A 770 23.62 8.28 -12.19
C LEU A 770 23.47 9.48 -11.26
N ALA A 771 22.29 9.70 -10.65
CA ALA A 771 22.02 10.81 -9.73
C ALA A 771 22.90 10.78 -8.46
N THR A 772 23.08 9.60 -7.86
CA THR A 772 23.94 9.40 -6.67
C THR A 772 25.44 9.64 -6.95
N ARG A 773 25.83 9.76 -8.22
CA ARG A 773 27.21 10.04 -8.66
C ARG A 773 27.33 11.41 -9.35
N GLY A 774 26.29 12.25 -9.27
CA GLY A 774 26.24 13.58 -9.92
C GLY A 774 26.25 13.54 -11.46
N ILE A 775 26.05 12.37 -12.08
CA ILE A 775 26.20 12.17 -13.53
C ILE A 775 24.96 12.73 -14.24
N ALA A 776 25.15 13.83 -14.97
CA ALA A 776 24.09 14.55 -15.67
C ALA A 776 23.38 13.65 -16.70
N HIS A 777 22.06 13.53 -16.58
CA HIS A 777 21.24 12.68 -17.44
C HIS A 777 19.79 13.20 -17.58
N CYS A 778 19.09 12.72 -18.61
CA CYS A 778 17.64 12.90 -18.76
C CYS A 778 16.96 11.65 -19.34
N TYR A 779 15.64 11.56 -19.16
CA TYR A 779 14.85 10.41 -19.61
C TYR A 779 14.19 10.68 -20.96
N ARG A 780 14.15 9.64 -21.81
CA ARG A 780 13.44 9.64 -23.11
C ARG A 780 12.57 8.39 -23.25
N THR A 781 11.66 8.44 -24.22
CA THR A 781 10.84 7.31 -24.64
C THR A 781 10.79 7.32 -26.17
N HIS A 782 11.07 6.18 -26.78
CA HIS A 782 11.13 6.00 -28.24
C HIS A 782 10.37 4.71 -28.57
N GLY A 783 9.09 4.85 -28.95
CA GLY A 783 8.18 3.72 -29.04
C GLY A 783 8.03 3.02 -27.69
N HIS A 784 8.18 1.69 -27.68
CA HIS A 784 8.12 0.85 -26.48
C HIS A 784 9.38 0.92 -25.59
N LEU A 785 10.49 1.51 -26.07
CA LEU A 785 11.73 1.60 -25.30
C LEU A 785 11.76 2.88 -24.45
N ARG A 786 12.15 2.76 -23.18
CA ARG A 786 12.66 3.89 -22.40
C ARG A 786 14.17 3.97 -22.57
N SER A 787 14.68 5.19 -22.63
CA SER A 787 16.11 5.44 -22.71
C SER A 787 16.53 6.43 -21.64
N ILE A 788 17.74 6.26 -21.14
CA ILE A 788 18.45 7.30 -20.39
C ILE A 788 19.53 7.89 -21.28
N GLU A 789 19.55 9.22 -21.39
CA GLU A 789 20.56 9.97 -22.12
C GLU A 789 21.48 10.62 -21.08
N ILE A 790 22.71 10.12 -21.00
CA ILE A 790 23.80 10.76 -20.26
C ILE A 790 24.31 11.91 -21.12
N VAL A 791 24.37 13.10 -20.55
CA VAL A 791 24.56 14.37 -21.26
C VAL A 791 25.69 15.18 -20.63
N ASP A 792 26.17 16.18 -21.37
CA ASP A 792 26.94 17.32 -20.85
C ASP A 792 28.15 16.86 -20.00
N SER A 793 28.26 17.27 -18.72
CA SER A 793 29.37 16.86 -17.85
C SER A 793 29.47 15.34 -17.65
N GLY A 794 28.35 14.62 -17.57
CA GLY A 794 28.33 13.17 -17.40
C GLY A 794 28.94 12.40 -18.58
N VAL A 795 28.91 12.98 -19.78
CA VAL A 795 29.59 12.44 -20.98
C VAL A 795 31.10 12.60 -20.86
N LEU A 796 31.58 13.70 -20.27
CA LEU A 796 33.00 13.90 -20.00
C LEU A 796 33.49 12.95 -18.90
N THR A 797 32.71 12.74 -17.84
CA THR A 797 33.00 11.75 -16.78
C THR A 797 33.18 10.35 -17.36
N LEU A 798 32.24 9.85 -18.18
CA LEU A 798 32.38 8.52 -18.79
C LEU A 798 33.42 8.44 -19.92
N ARG A 799 33.76 9.57 -20.57
CA ARG A 799 34.88 9.61 -21.54
C ARG A 799 36.23 9.47 -20.84
N ASN A 800 36.41 10.13 -19.70
CA ASN A 800 37.66 10.18 -18.95
C ASN A 800 37.81 8.95 -18.03
N SER A 801 36.86 8.75 -17.12
CA SER A 801 36.88 7.73 -16.06
C SER A 801 36.23 6.41 -16.47
N GLY A 802 35.50 6.35 -17.59
CA GLY A 802 34.93 5.11 -18.14
C GLY A 802 35.86 4.35 -19.09
N TRP A 803 35.28 3.43 -19.86
CA TRP A 803 35.89 2.78 -21.03
C TRP A 803 34.87 2.77 -22.17
N LEU A 804 35.28 3.11 -23.39
CA LEU A 804 34.41 3.13 -24.55
C LEU A 804 35.08 2.35 -25.68
N SER A 805 34.31 1.54 -26.42
CA SER A 805 34.82 0.84 -27.60
C SER A 805 35.35 1.84 -28.63
N GLN A 806 36.28 1.43 -29.49
CA GLN A 806 36.85 2.31 -30.51
C GLN A 806 35.79 2.96 -31.40
N LYS A 807 34.71 2.21 -31.72
CA LYS A 807 33.51 2.71 -32.41
C LYS A 807 32.84 3.83 -31.62
N HIS A 808 32.60 3.65 -30.33
CA HIS A 808 31.93 4.65 -29.49
C HIS A 808 32.82 5.86 -29.20
N ARG A 809 34.11 5.65 -28.89
CA ARG A 809 35.11 6.71 -28.72
C ARG A 809 35.25 7.57 -29.97
N ARG A 810 35.55 6.99 -31.15
CA ARG A 810 35.68 7.74 -32.42
C ARG A 810 34.39 8.50 -32.79
N ARG A 811 33.20 7.92 -32.55
CA ARG A 811 31.91 8.59 -32.78
C ARG A 811 31.70 9.76 -31.82
N LEU A 812 32.05 9.60 -30.55
CA LEU A 812 31.92 10.64 -29.54
C LEU A 812 32.91 11.78 -29.81
N GLU A 813 34.17 11.49 -30.10
CA GLU A 813 35.19 12.47 -30.48
C GLU A 813 34.80 13.25 -31.74
N LYS A 814 34.36 12.57 -32.81
CA LYS A 814 33.85 13.25 -34.02
C LYS A 814 32.65 14.15 -33.70
N ARG A 815 31.77 13.76 -32.76
CA ARG A 815 30.66 14.63 -32.32
C ARG A 815 31.18 15.82 -31.52
N LEU A 816 32.01 15.62 -30.51
CA LEU A 816 32.61 16.67 -29.67
C LEU A 816 33.44 17.70 -30.47
N ARG A 817 34.00 17.31 -31.64
CA ARG A 817 34.66 18.24 -32.57
C ARG A 817 33.67 19.01 -33.46
N LEU A 818 32.67 18.35 -34.03
CA LEU A 818 31.68 18.97 -34.92
C LEU A 818 30.67 19.86 -34.19
N ALA A 819 30.41 19.54 -32.93
CA ALA A 819 29.73 20.37 -31.96
C ALA A 819 30.32 20.00 -30.59
N PRO A 820 31.11 20.88 -29.94
CA PRO A 820 31.40 20.69 -28.53
C PRO A 820 30.08 20.57 -27.75
N PRO A 821 30.11 20.08 -26.49
CA PRO A 821 28.95 20.22 -25.62
C PRO A 821 28.68 21.71 -25.45
N LYS A 822 27.80 22.27 -26.27
CA LYS A 822 27.07 23.47 -25.90
C LYS A 822 26.50 23.17 -24.53
N GLU A 823 26.63 24.10 -23.59
CA GLU A 823 25.76 24.09 -22.43
C GLU A 823 24.33 24.08 -22.98
N ARG A 824 23.70 22.91 -22.90
CA ARG A 824 22.29 22.78 -23.23
C ARG A 824 21.59 23.68 -22.24
N PRO A 825 20.90 24.74 -22.69
CA PRO A 825 20.49 25.80 -21.79
C PRO A 825 19.70 25.23 -20.61
N SER A 826 19.73 25.96 -19.50
CA SER A 826 18.99 25.69 -18.28
C SER A 826 17.51 25.35 -18.52
N SER A 827 16.94 25.65 -19.69
CA SER A 827 15.55 25.39 -20.12
C SER A 827 14.89 24.04 -19.76
N TRP A 828 15.61 22.93 -19.51
CA TRP A 828 15.02 21.69 -18.97
C TRP A 828 14.80 21.71 -17.44
N PHE A 829 15.56 22.54 -16.73
CA PHE A 829 15.53 22.84 -15.29
C PHE A 829 15.36 24.36 -15.13
N ALA A 830 14.12 24.85 -15.29
CA ALA A 830 13.83 26.26 -15.54
C ALA A 830 14.46 27.24 -14.54
N GLN A 831 14.59 26.83 -13.28
CA GLN A 831 15.24 27.54 -12.18
C GLN A 831 15.91 26.52 -11.23
N SER A 832 16.75 26.99 -10.32
CA SER A 832 17.23 26.24 -9.16
C SER A 832 16.75 26.94 -7.88
N HIS A 833 16.44 26.19 -6.83
CA HIS A 833 15.99 26.72 -5.54
C HIS A 833 16.65 25.92 -4.42
N GLY A 834 17.61 26.54 -3.73
CA GLY A 834 18.50 25.87 -2.78
C GLY A 834 19.19 24.64 -3.42
N PRO A 835 19.03 23.43 -2.86
CA PRO A 835 19.59 22.20 -3.42
C PRO A 835 18.84 21.72 -4.68
N PHE A 836 17.60 22.16 -4.92
CA PHE A 836 16.73 21.60 -5.94
C PHE A 836 16.97 22.22 -7.31
N ARG A 837 16.93 21.40 -8.36
CA ARG A 837 16.72 21.87 -9.73
C ARG A 837 15.24 21.73 -10.07
N CYS A 838 14.61 22.80 -10.54
CA CYS A 838 13.16 22.87 -10.68
C CYS A 838 12.74 22.51 -12.12
N VAL A 839 11.88 21.50 -12.28
CA VAL A 839 11.46 21.00 -13.59
C VAL A 839 9.98 21.30 -13.82
N ARG A 840 9.68 22.04 -14.89
CA ARG A 840 8.29 22.30 -15.32
C ARG A 840 7.53 21.01 -15.57
N ILE A 841 6.28 20.94 -15.14
CA ILE A 841 5.30 19.95 -15.60
C ILE A 841 5.08 20.17 -17.10
N ARG A 842 5.14 19.06 -17.86
CA ARG A 842 4.87 19.02 -19.30
C ARG A 842 3.46 18.52 -19.62
N SER A 843 2.91 17.64 -18.78
CA SER A 843 1.57 17.10 -18.96
C SER A 843 1.04 16.45 -17.70
N ILE A 844 -0.25 16.62 -17.42
CA ILE A 844 -0.95 15.93 -16.34
C ILE A 844 -2.06 15.10 -16.98
N LYS A 845 -2.16 13.82 -16.62
CA LYS A 845 -3.21 12.94 -17.13
C LYS A 845 -3.81 12.11 -16.01
N GLU A 846 -5.14 12.08 -15.93
CA GLU A 846 -5.82 10.96 -15.30
C GLU A 846 -5.37 9.66 -15.98
N VAL A 847 -4.99 8.68 -15.17
CA VAL A 847 -4.71 7.31 -15.61
C VAL A 847 -5.54 6.35 -14.75
N PRO A 848 -6.04 5.24 -15.31
CA PRO A 848 -6.57 4.16 -14.49
C PRO A 848 -5.48 3.70 -13.53
N SER A 849 -5.87 3.29 -12.33
CA SER A 849 -4.90 2.82 -11.35
C SER A 849 -4.53 1.37 -11.61
N THR A 850 -3.22 1.09 -11.61
CA THR A 850 -2.64 -0.19 -12.04
C THR A 850 -2.17 -1.06 -10.88
N LEU A 851 -2.43 -0.66 -9.63
CA LEU A 851 -2.00 -1.37 -8.43
C LEU A 851 -3.03 -1.32 -7.32
N PRO A 852 -3.02 -2.32 -6.42
CA PRO A 852 -3.93 -2.38 -5.29
C PRO A 852 -3.57 -1.41 -4.20
N CYS A 853 -2.62 -0.51 -4.37
CA CYS A 853 -2.21 0.30 -3.25
C CYS A 853 -1.53 1.58 -3.72
N THR A 854 -1.83 2.69 -3.04
CA THR A 854 -1.13 3.95 -3.19
C THR A 854 -0.65 4.40 -1.81
N TYR A 855 0.32 3.67 -1.28
CA TYR A 855 0.91 3.81 0.06
C TYR A 855 1.51 5.18 0.36
N CYS A 856 1.84 5.43 1.63
CA CYS A 856 2.72 6.55 1.97
C CYS A 856 3.59 6.23 3.19
N PHE A 857 4.61 7.05 3.38
CA PHE A 857 5.43 7.10 4.58
C PHE A 857 5.04 8.34 5.38
N GLU A 858 4.74 8.20 6.67
CA GLU A 858 4.93 9.28 7.63
C GLU A 858 6.41 9.30 8.00
N VAL A 859 7.06 10.45 7.84
CA VAL A 859 8.50 10.63 8.11
C VAL A 859 8.67 11.54 9.32
N GLU A 860 9.75 11.35 10.07
CA GLU A 860 9.88 11.90 11.42
C GLU A 860 10.35 13.36 11.49
N ARG A 861 11.02 13.89 10.45
CA ARG A 861 11.76 15.18 10.54
C ARG A 861 11.76 16.00 9.23
N GLY A 862 11.82 17.32 9.35
CA GLY A 862 12.34 18.22 8.32
C GLY A 862 11.26 18.90 7.50
N LEU A 863 11.08 18.50 6.24
CA LEU A 863 10.06 19.02 5.33
C LEU A 863 8.92 18.02 5.06
N HIS A 864 8.70 17.04 5.94
CA HIS A 864 7.53 16.14 5.90
C HIS A 864 7.35 15.45 4.55
N GLY A 865 8.49 15.10 3.97
CA GLY A 865 8.61 14.60 2.62
C GLY A 865 9.92 13.86 2.36
N PHE A 866 9.92 13.14 1.26
CA PHE A 866 10.99 12.25 0.86
C PHE A 866 11.27 12.33 -0.65
N THR A 867 12.51 12.01 -1.01
CA THR A 867 13.00 11.99 -2.39
C THR A 867 12.69 10.64 -3.03
N LEU A 868 12.00 10.68 -4.16
CA LEU A 868 11.71 9.51 -4.99
C LEU A 868 12.93 9.11 -5.83
N ALA A 869 12.96 7.88 -6.35
CA ALA A 869 14.10 7.36 -7.10
C ALA A 869 14.43 8.17 -8.38
N ASN A 870 13.42 8.79 -8.99
CA ASN A 870 13.63 9.69 -10.14
C ASN A 870 14.13 11.09 -9.72
N GLY A 871 14.32 11.35 -8.42
CA GLY A 871 14.77 12.61 -7.83
C GLY A 871 13.66 13.61 -7.47
N ILE A 872 12.38 13.32 -7.73
CA ILE A 872 11.28 14.22 -7.31
C ILE A 872 11.17 14.24 -5.78
N PHE A 873 10.98 15.41 -5.18
CA PHE A 873 10.65 15.55 -3.76
C PHE A 873 9.11 15.63 -3.55
N THR A 874 8.57 14.88 -2.58
CA THR A 874 7.12 14.73 -2.36
C THR A 874 6.78 14.53 -0.88
N ALA A 875 5.55 14.86 -0.45
CA ALA A 875 5.19 14.91 0.97
C ALA A 875 4.59 13.60 1.52
N ASN A 876 4.34 13.59 2.84
CA ASN A 876 3.71 12.51 3.61
C ASN A 876 2.17 12.66 3.70
N ASN A 877 1.54 11.92 4.64
CA ASN A 877 0.12 12.02 4.93
C ASN A 877 -0.16 12.29 6.43
N PHE A 878 -1.03 13.28 6.69
CA PHE A 878 -1.96 13.24 7.82
C PHE A 878 -3.17 14.17 7.59
N GLY A 879 -4.35 13.77 8.08
CA GLY A 879 -5.49 14.63 8.45
C GLY A 879 -6.25 15.41 7.35
N TYR A 880 -7.53 15.69 7.57
CA TYR A 880 -8.33 16.55 6.66
C TYR A 880 -7.74 17.98 6.55
N LEU A 881 -7.27 18.54 7.66
CA LEU A 881 -6.56 19.82 7.70
C LEU A 881 -5.21 19.72 6.96
N GLY A 882 -4.45 18.66 7.23
CA GLY A 882 -3.20 18.33 6.55
C GLY A 882 -3.37 17.74 5.14
N TYR A 883 -4.56 17.78 4.55
CA TYR A 883 -4.87 17.24 3.22
C TYR A 883 -5.14 18.40 2.25
N ARG A 884 -4.28 18.60 1.25
CA ARG A 884 -4.35 19.85 0.48
C ARG A 884 -5.60 19.96 -0.41
N ASN A 885 -6.33 18.87 -0.75
CA ASN A 885 -7.63 19.01 -1.45
C ASN A 885 -8.83 19.33 -0.56
N ALA A 886 -8.71 19.29 0.77
CA ALA A 886 -9.70 19.91 1.62
C ALA A 886 -9.85 21.38 1.20
N ARG A 887 -11.07 21.81 0.82
CA ARG A 887 -11.33 23.24 0.55
C ARG A 887 -10.97 24.07 1.79
N PHE A 888 -11.24 23.51 2.96
CA PHE A 888 -11.08 24.13 4.27
C PHE A 888 -10.06 23.33 5.12
N GLY A 889 -8.82 23.20 4.62
CA GLY A 889 -7.74 22.52 5.34
C GLY A 889 -6.41 23.26 5.26
N ARG A 890 -5.66 23.30 6.36
CA ARG A 890 -4.41 24.06 6.53
C ARG A 890 -3.42 23.26 7.39
N ILE A 891 -2.11 23.32 7.11
CA ILE A 891 -1.12 22.50 7.84
C ILE A 891 -0.93 22.96 9.29
N GLU A 892 -0.91 24.27 9.58
CA GLU A 892 -0.77 24.75 10.97
C GLU A 892 -1.90 24.21 11.87
N ALA A 893 -3.09 24.04 11.28
CA ALA A 893 -4.26 23.47 11.94
C ALA A 893 -4.13 21.94 12.13
N HIS A 894 -3.33 21.24 11.34
CA HIS A 894 -3.01 19.83 11.57
C HIS A 894 -1.91 19.66 12.65
N GLU A 895 -0.82 20.41 12.55
CA GLU A 895 0.30 20.39 13.53
C GLU A 895 -0.19 20.71 14.94
N ALA A 896 -1.11 21.67 15.07
CA ALA A 896 -1.72 21.98 16.36
C ALA A 896 -2.50 20.79 16.94
N VAL A 897 -3.24 20.04 16.10
CA VAL A 897 -4.00 18.86 16.56
C VAL A 897 -3.07 17.75 17.06
N THR A 898 -1.93 17.49 16.41
CA THR A 898 -0.99 16.48 16.93
C THR A 898 -0.26 16.96 18.18
N ALA A 899 0.05 18.25 18.30
CA ALA A 899 0.64 18.81 19.50
C ALA A 899 -0.29 18.69 20.73
N PHE A 900 -1.57 19.05 20.58
CA PHE A 900 -2.57 18.77 21.61
C PHE A 900 -2.73 17.25 21.86
N ALA A 901 -2.60 16.37 20.85
CA ALA A 901 -2.70 14.93 21.04
C ALA A 901 -1.67 14.39 22.04
N ARG A 902 -0.41 14.82 21.91
CA ARG A 902 0.69 14.38 22.79
C ARG A 902 0.50 14.89 24.21
N GLU A 903 0.22 16.18 24.36
CA GLU A 903 -0.07 16.83 25.64
C GLU A 903 -1.20 16.11 26.41
N MET A 904 -2.31 15.78 25.73
CA MET A 904 -3.46 15.14 26.37
C MET A 904 -3.18 13.69 26.77
N LEU A 905 -2.41 12.92 25.99
CA LEU A 905 -2.03 11.55 26.34
C LEU A 905 -0.96 11.51 27.47
N LEU A 906 -0.04 12.48 27.50
CA LEU A 906 0.91 12.67 28.62
C LEU A 906 0.17 12.97 29.92
N ARG A 907 -0.74 13.95 29.91
CA ARG A 907 -1.53 14.33 31.09
C ARG A 907 -2.48 13.20 31.55
N ALA A 908 -2.97 12.38 30.63
CA ALA A 908 -3.74 11.17 30.97
C ALA A 908 -2.88 10.12 31.71
N LYS A 909 -1.64 9.89 31.26
CA LYS A 909 -0.67 9.01 31.93
C LYS A 909 -0.34 9.51 33.34
N GLU A 910 -0.08 10.80 33.52
CA GLU A 910 0.23 11.38 34.84
C GLU A 910 -0.93 11.20 35.84
N VAL A 911 -2.18 11.38 35.40
CA VAL A 911 -3.39 11.14 36.21
C VAL A 911 -3.61 9.66 36.52
N ALA A 912 -3.19 8.75 35.63
CA ALA A 912 -3.23 7.30 35.89
C ALA A 912 -2.17 6.86 36.92
N GLU A 913 -0.93 7.27 36.73
CA GLU A 913 0.19 6.86 37.58
C GLU A 913 0.11 7.47 38.99
N SER A 914 -0.33 8.72 39.12
CA SER A 914 -0.66 9.32 40.43
C SER A 914 -1.83 8.66 41.17
N ARG A 915 -2.61 7.80 40.48
CA ARG A 915 -3.68 6.96 41.06
C ARG A 915 -3.28 5.48 41.20
N GLY A 916 -1.99 5.18 41.05
CA GLY A 916 -1.41 3.85 41.20
C GLY A 916 -1.62 2.91 40.00
N PHE A 917 -2.09 3.40 38.85
CA PHE A 917 -2.23 2.59 37.65
C PHE A 917 -0.93 2.55 36.86
N ARG A 918 -0.43 1.34 36.59
CA ARG A 918 0.68 1.08 35.69
C ARG A 918 0.19 1.12 34.25
N MET A 919 0.82 1.91 33.39
CA MET A 919 0.58 1.85 31.95
C MET A 919 1.34 0.67 31.32
N LEU A 920 0.61 -0.25 30.68
CA LEU A 920 1.17 -1.41 29.97
C LEU A 920 1.41 -1.12 28.48
N HIS A 921 0.53 -0.32 27.89
CA HIS A 921 0.60 0.14 26.50
C HIS A 921 -0.23 1.43 26.35
N ALA A 922 0.08 2.24 25.33
CA ALA A 922 -0.83 3.26 24.81
C ALA A 922 -0.49 3.56 23.35
N LEU A 923 -1.50 3.80 22.52
CA LEU A 923 -1.39 3.92 21.07
C LEU A 923 -2.36 4.99 20.58
N VAL A 924 -1.82 6.17 20.24
CA VAL A 924 -2.56 7.35 19.73
C VAL A 924 -3.65 7.82 20.69
N ASP A 925 -4.87 7.27 20.58
CA ASP A 925 -6.05 7.62 21.35
C ASP A 925 -6.44 6.58 22.42
N SER A 926 -5.86 5.37 22.42
CA SER A 926 -6.16 4.31 23.38
C SER A 926 -5.02 4.05 24.39
N MET A 927 -5.37 3.63 25.62
CA MET A 927 -4.46 3.31 26.73
C MET A 927 -4.84 1.98 27.40
N TRP A 928 -3.85 1.18 27.77
CA TRP A 928 -4.02 -0.05 28.57
C TRP A 928 -3.36 0.11 29.92
N LEU A 929 -4.18 0.11 30.96
CA LEU A 929 -3.81 0.48 32.33
C LEU A 929 -4.12 -0.68 33.27
N GLN A 930 -3.21 -0.98 34.20
CA GLN A 930 -3.35 -2.07 35.15
C GLN A 930 -3.10 -1.55 36.57
N ARG A 931 -4.01 -1.88 37.50
CA ARG A 931 -3.77 -1.77 38.94
C ARG A 931 -4.40 -3.00 39.61
N PRO A 932 -3.61 -3.88 40.26
CA PRO A 932 -4.15 -5.10 40.88
C PRO A 932 -5.30 -4.78 41.85
N GLY A 933 -6.41 -5.51 41.74
CA GLY A 933 -7.60 -5.30 42.58
C GLY A 933 -8.39 -4.03 42.29
N ALA A 934 -8.13 -3.31 41.19
CA ALA A 934 -8.95 -2.17 40.79
C ALA A 934 -10.31 -2.61 40.23
N THR A 935 -11.37 -1.98 40.73
CA THR A 935 -12.76 -2.27 40.35
C THR A 935 -13.18 -1.49 39.11
N HIS A 936 -14.32 -1.87 38.53
CA HIS A 936 -15.03 -1.05 37.53
C HIS A 936 -15.24 0.40 37.98
N ALA A 937 -15.51 0.64 39.28
CA ALA A 937 -15.66 1.99 39.83
C ALA A 937 -14.34 2.77 39.84
N ASP A 938 -13.21 2.12 40.10
CA ASP A 938 -11.88 2.75 40.04
C ASP A 938 -11.51 3.17 38.61
N TYR A 939 -11.73 2.31 37.61
CA TYR A 939 -11.49 2.64 36.21
C TYR A 939 -12.44 3.74 35.71
N ALA A 940 -13.70 3.75 36.16
CA ALA A 940 -14.64 4.85 35.87
C ALA A 940 -14.21 6.17 36.53
N ALA A 941 -13.79 6.14 37.80
CA ALA A 941 -13.28 7.32 38.51
C ALA A 941 -11.94 7.82 37.93
N LEU A 942 -11.12 6.93 37.36
CA LEU A 942 -9.94 7.29 36.59
C LEU A 942 -10.32 7.97 35.27
N ALA A 943 -11.25 7.40 34.49
CA ALA A 943 -11.71 8.02 33.25
C ALA A 943 -12.31 9.41 33.50
N GLN A 944 -13.12 9.58 34.54
CA GLN A 944 -13.62 10.90 34.97
C GLN A 944 -12.48 11.87 35.34
N ALA A 945 -11.45 11.42 36.06
CA ALA A 945 -10.31 12.26 36.41
C ALA A 945 -9.46 12.66 35.19
N VAL A 946 -9.23 11.74 34.25
CA VAL A 946 -8.53 12.00 32.98
C VAL A 946 -9.33 12.97 32.12
N THR A 947 -10.66 12.81 32.01
CA THR A 947 -11.53 13.77 31.32
C THR A 947 -11.61 15.11 32.03
N GLY A 948 -11.55 15.16 33.36
CA GLY A 948 -11.44 16.42 34.11
C GLY A 948 -10.12 17.15 33.86
N ALA A 949 -9.01 16.42 33.78
CA ALA A 949 -7.67 16.98 33.58
C ALA A 949 -7.39 17.40 32.13
N THR A 950 -7.80 16.59 31.14
CA THR A 950 -7.61 16.87 29.71
C THR A 950 -8.74 17.72 29.10
N GLY A 951 -9.97 17.58 29.64
CA GLY A 951 -11.18 18.08 29.01
C GLY A 951 -11.60 17.33 27.74
N LEU A 952 -10.98 16.18 27.44
CA LEU A 952 -11.39 15.27 26.37
C LEU A 952 -12.17 14.09 26.97
N PRO A 953 -13.32 13.68 26.40
CA PRO A 953 -14.03 12.47 26.81
C PRO A 953 -13.19 11.22 26.53
N ILE A 954 -12.74 10.56 27.60
CA ILE A 954 -12.15 9.22 27.58
C ILE A 954 -13.17 8.26 28.19
N PHE A 955 -13.27 7.05 27.64
CA PHE A 955 -14.21 6.04 28.12
C PHE A 955 -13.46 4.76 28.44
N VAL A 956 -13.87 4.07 29.52
CA VAL A 956 -13.49 2.65 29.71
C VAL A 956 -14.22 1.88 28.61
N GLU A 957 -13.45 1.33 27.67
CA GLU A 957 -13.97 0.52 26.56
C GLU A 957 -14.12 -0.96 26.99
N GLY A 958 -13.43 -1.37 28.05
CA GLY A 958 -13.67 -2.60 28.80
C GLY A 958 -12.53 -2.94 29.78
N ILE A 959 -12.75 -3.93 30.65
CA ILE A 959 -11.71 -4.50 31.52
C ILE A 959 -11.46 -5.94 31.07
N TYR A 960 -10.20 -6.27 30.77
CA TYR A 960 -9.76 -7.61 30.40
C TYR A 960 -9.67 -8.51 31.63
N ARG A 961 -10.33 -9.67 31.59
CA ARG A 961 -9.98 -10.81 32.45
C ARG A 961 -8.51 -11.13 32.27
N TRP A 962 -8.12 -11.32 31.01
CA TRP A 962 -6.72 -11.41 30.59
C TRP A 962 -6.50 -10.83 29.18
N ILE A 963 -5.31 -10.30 28.96
CA ILE A 963 -4.78 -9.84 27.66
C ILE A 963 -3.34 -10.34 27.47
N ALA A 964 -3.04 -10.78 26.25
CA ALA A 964 -1.73 -11.17 25.76
C ALA A 964 -1.18 -10.11 24.80
N PHE A 965 -0.15 -9.37 25.22
CA PHE A 965 0.63 -8.52 24.32
C PHE A 965 1.72 -9.37 23.66
N LEU A 966 1.57 -9.60 22.35
CA LEU A 966 2.40 -10.56 21.62
C LEU A 966 3.72 -9.93 21.14
N PRO A 967 4.83 -10.69 21.13
CA PRO A 967 6.10 -10.21 20.62
C PRO A 967 6.08 -10.06 19.08
N SER A 968 7.12 -9.45 18.52
CA SER A 968 7.36 -9.50 17.06
C SER A 968 7.71 -10.91 16.61
N LYS A 969 7.12 -11.36 15.49
CA LYS A 969 7.48 -12.62 14.79
C LYS A 969 8.94 -12.65 14.30
N THR A 970 9.67 -11.53 14.34
CA THR A 970 11.13 -11.45 14.06
C THR A 970 12.00 -11.14 15.28
N HIS A 971 11.43 -10.54 16.35
CA HIS A 971 12.17 -10.07 17.52
C HIS A 971 11.39 -10.39 18.80
N ARG A 972 11.66 -11.55 19.40
CA ARG A 972 10.87 -12.09 20.53
C ARG A 972 10.86 -11.23 21.81
N GLY A 973 11.80 -10.29 21.97
CA GLY A 973 11.82 -9.32 23.09
C GLY A 973 11.16 -7.96 22.79
N VAL A 974 10.58 -7.76 21.60
CA VAL A 974 10.04 -6.47 21.14
C VAL A 974 8.53 -6.57 21.00
N GLY A 975 7.79 -5.83 21.84
CA GLY A 975 6.34 -5.73 21.73
C GLY A 975 5.91 -4.91 20.52
N VAL A 976 4.88 -5.38 19.81
CA VAL A 976 4.33 -4.72 18.61
C VAL A 976 2.95 -4.15 18.94
N PRO A 977 2.70 -2.83 18.81
CA PRO A 977 1.43 -2.19 19.22
C PRO A 977 0.17 -2.88 18.69
N ASN A 978 0.18 -3.33 17.43
CA ASN A 978 -0.98 -3.92 16.76
C ASN A 978 -1.06 -5.46 16.89
N ARG A 979 -0.32 -6.09 17.83
CA ARG A 979 -0.38 -7.55 18.06
C ARG A 979 -0.78 -7.88 19.51
N TYR A 980 -2.06 -8.14 19.71
CA TYR A 980 -2.59 -8.61 20.99
C TYR A 980 -3.87 -9.43 20.82
N MET A 981 -4.15 -10.25 21.83
CA MET A 981 -5.41 -10.99 21.97
C MET A 981 -5.85 -11.01 23.44
N GLY A 982 -7.14 -10.89 23.71
CA GLY A 982 -7.67 -10.91 25.08
C GLY A 982 -9.19 -10.93 25.12
N VAL A 983 -9.74 -11.15 26.32
CA VAL A 983 -11.18 -11.19 26.58
C VAL A 983 -11.57 -10.30 27.75
N PHE A 984 -12.61 -9.49 27.55
CA PHE A 984 -13.22 -8.66 28.57
C PHE A 984 -14.05 -9.49 29.56
N GLU A 985 -14.33 -8.92 30.74
CA GLU A 985 -15.17 -9.53 31.78
C GLU A 985 -16.61 -9.83 31.31
N ASP A 986 -17.13 -9.06 30.35
CA ASP A 986 -18.41 -9.30 29.67
C ASP A 986 -18.36 -10.36 28.56
N ASN A 987 -17.19 -11.01 28.37
CA ASN A 987 -16.85 -11.98 27.32
C ASN A 987 -16.66 -11.39 25.90
N ILE A 988 -16.66 -10.07 25.71
CA ILE A 988 -16.28 -9.49 24.42
C ILE A 988 -14.80 -9.76 24.17
N THR A 989 -14.47 -10.28 22.99
CA THR A 989 -13.10 -10.65 22.62
C THR A 989 -12.47 -9.57 21.75
N LYS A 990 -11.18 -9.27 21.99
CA LYS A 990 -10.39 -8.35 21.17
C LYS A 990 -9.16 -9.07 20.64
N VAL A 991 -9.00 -9.02 19.32
CA VAL A 991 -7.98 -9.76 18.56
C VAL A 991 -7.42 -8.85 17.46
N ARG A 992 -6.09 -8.67 17.45
CA ARG A 992 -5.34 -7.84 16.50
C ARG A 992 -4.02 -8.50 16.09
N GLY A 993 -3.71 -8.50 14.79
CA GLY A 993 -2.41 -8.93 14.27
C GLY A 993 -2.11 -10.44 14.37
N ILE A 994 -3.15 -11.28 14.23
CA ILE A 994 -3.08 -12.75 14.18
C ILE A 994 -3.95 -13.32 13.04
N GLU A 995 -3.74 -14.58 12.71
CA GLU A 995 -4.22 -15.26 11.50
C GLU A 995 -5.76 -15.24 11.30
N VAL A 996 -6.57 -15.42 12.35
CA VAL A 996 -8.06 -15.47 12.31
C VAL A 996 -8.74 -14.20 11.78
N ARG A 997 -8.00 -13.09 11.63
CA ARG A 997 -8.50 -11.82 11.08
C ARG A 997 -7.92 -11.48 9.69
N ARG A 998 -7.35 -12.47 8.98
CA ARG A 998 -6.80 -12.31 7.62
C ARG A 998 -7.74 -12.87 6.55
N SER A 999 -8.04 -12.09 5.52
CA SER A 999 -8.87 -12.54 4.38
C SER A 999 -8.18 -13.53 3.44
N ASP A 1000 -6.87 -13.76 3.58
CA ASP A 1000 -6.08 -14.72 2.79
C ASP A 1000 -5.87 -16.07 3.47
N THR A 1001 -6.57 -16.32 4.58
CA THR A 1001 -6.48 -17.55 5.38
C THR A 1001 -7.75 -18.38 5.18
N PRO A 1002 -7.65 -19.67 4.77
CA PRO A 1002 -8.80 -20.49 4.43
C PRO A 1002 -9.60 -20.89 5.68
N ALA A 1003 -10.89 -21.15 5.49
CA ALA A 1003 -11.85 -21.32 6.58
C ALA A 1003 -11.44 -22.38 7.61
N LEU A 1004 -10.89 -23.54 7.20
CA LEU A 1004 -10.36 -24.56 8.11
C LEU A 1004 -9.33 -23.99 9.12
N VAL A 1005 -8.46 -23.09 8.67
CA VAL A 1005 -7.41 -22.48 9.51
C VAL A 1005 -7.98 -21.38 10.40
N VAL A 1006 -8.94 -20.60 9.88
CA VAL A 1006 -9.69 -19.61 10.66
C VAL A 1006 -10.45 -20.31 11.78
N GLN A 1007 -11.32 -21.28 11.44
CA GLN A 1007 -12.11 -22.08 12.38
C GLN A 1007 -11.25 -22.81 13.42
N THR A 1008 -10.10 -23.37 13.03
CA THR A 1008 -9.22 -24.04 14.01
C THR A 1008 -8.61 -23.05 15.00
N GLN A 1009 -8.05 -21.91 14.52
CA GLN A 1009 -7.53 -20.89 15.44
C GLN A 1009 -8.67 -20.29 16.28
N GLU A 1010 -9.86 -20.12 15.71
CA GLU A 1010 -11.01 -19.61 16.42
C GLU A 1010 -11.54 -20.60 17.47
N ARG A 1011 -11.55 -21.91 17.22
CA ARG A 1011 -11.89 -22.93 18.23
C ARG A 1011 -10.93 -22.89 19.41
N MET A 1012 -9.61 -22.78 19.14
CA MET A 1012 -8.60 -22.59 20.19
C MET A 1012 -8.86 -21.30 20.99
N LEU A 1013 -9.10 -20.18 20.30
CA LEU A 1013 -9.38 -18.89 20.93
C LEU A 1013 -10.69 -18.91 21.73
N ARG A 1014 -11.79 -19.46 21.20
CA ARG A 1014 -13.07 -19.66 21.90
C ARG A 1014 -12.87 -20.51 23.17
N ARG A 1015 -12.01 -21.54 23.15
CA ARG A 1015 -11.69 -22.34 24.34
C ARG A 1015 -10.87 -21.57 25.38
N MET A 1016 -9.92 -20.73 24.95
CA MET A 1016 -9.14 -19.84 25.84
C MET A 1016 -9.98 -18.70 26.40
N PHE A 1017 -10.87 -18.10 25.62
CA PHE A 1017 -11.69 -16.97 26.05
C PHE A 1017 -12.79 -17.38 27.07
N ARG A 1018 -13.13 -18.68 27.13
CA ARG A 1018 -13.97 -19.27 28.20
C ARG A 1018 -13.23 -19.43 29.54
N CYS A 1019 -11.89 -19.48 29.54
CA CYS A 1019 -11.10 -19.48 30.76
C CYS A 1019 -11.25 -18.14 31.49
N GLN A 1020 -11.33 -18.18 32.83
CA GLN A 1020 -11.47 -16.97 33.63
C GLN A 1020 -10.10 -16.37 33.99
N THR A 1021 -9.14 -17.23 34.30
CA THR A 1021 -7.75 -16.89 34.65
C THR A 1021 -6.74 -17.38 33.61
N LEU A 1022 -5.51 -16.87 33.67
CA LEU A 1022 -4.37 -17.40 32.93
C LEU A 1022 -3.94 -18.80 33.40
N GLU A 1023 -4.33 -19.22 34.61
CA GLU A 1023 -4.10 -20.57 35.11
C GLU A 1023 -5.07 -21.57 34.48
N ASP A 1024 -6.35 -21.22 34.34
CA ASP A 1024 -7.34 -21.99 33.56
C ASP A 1024 -6.88 -22.15 32.09
N VAL A 1025 -6.26 -21.12 31.50
CA VAL A 1025 -5.68 -21.20 30.15
C VAL A 1025 -4.51 -22.20 30.09
N ARG A 1026 -3.68 -22.26 31.14
CA ARG A 1026 -2.60 -23.28 31.25
C ARG A 1026 -3.17 -24.68 31.41
N ALA A 1027 -4.21 -24.85 32.23
CA ALA A 1027 -4.91 -26.13 32.39
C ALA A 1027 -5.55 -26.61 31.08
N ALA A 1028 -6.06 -25.68 30.25
CA ALA A 1028 -6.66 -25.98 28.95
C ALA A 1028 -5.65 -26.37 27.83
N LEU A 1029 -4.34 -26.24 28.04
CA LEU A 1029 -3.32 -26.49 27.00
C LEU A 1029 -3.45 -27.87 26.30
N PRO A 1030 -3.75 -29.00 26.98
CA PRO A 1030 -3.96 -30.28 26.33
C PRO A 1030 -5.16 -30.30 25.37
N GLU A 1031 -6.24 -29.59 25.70
CA GLU A 1031 -7.42 -29.46 24.82
C GLU A 1031 -7.12 -28.58 23.60
N LEU A 1032 -6.36 -27.50 23.79
CA LEU A 1032 -5.93 -26.61 22.71
C LEU A 1032 -5.02 -27.32 21.70
N LEU A 1033 -4.17 -28.23 22.18
CA LEU A 1033 -3.39 -29.14 21.33
C LEU A 1033 -4.28 -30.19 20.65
N GLY A 1034 -5.30 -30.71 21.34
CA GLY A 1034 -6.29 -31.64 20.77
C GLY A 1034 -7.09 -31.03 19.60
N ILE A 1035 -7.48 -29.75 19.69
CA ILE A 1035 -8.15 -29.03 18.59
C ILE A 1035 -7.25 -28.93 17.34
N LEU A 1036 -5.96 -28.67 17.52
CA LEU A 1036 -4.97 -28.65 16.44
C LEU A 1036 -4.73 -30.05 15.86
N GLU A 1037 -4.67 -31.07 16.71
CA GLU A 1037 -4.47 -32.46 16.35
C GLU A 1037 -5.65 -33.01 15.52
N GLU A 1038 -6.89 -32.77 15.96
CA GLU A 1038 -8.12 -33.09 15.23
C GLU A 1038 -8.13 -32.46 13.82
N ALA A 1039 -7.83 -31.16 13.71
CA ALA A 1039 -7.79 -30.46 12.44
C ALA A 1039 -6.70 -31.00 11.49
N LEU A 1040 -5.54 -31.40 12.05
CA LEU A 1040 -4.46 -32.04 11.29
C LEU A 1040 -4.78 -33.49 10.87
N ILE A 1041 -5.63 -34.19 11.63
CA ILE A 1041 -6.14 -35.52 11.26
C ILE A 1041 -7.17 -35.40 10.13
N ARG A 1042 -8.23 -34.57 10.27
CA ARG A 1042 -9.23 -34.31 9.21
C ARG A 1042 -8.57 -33.95 7.87
N LEU A 1043 -7.62 -33.01 7.94
CA LEU A 1043 -6.87 -32.53 6.78
C LEU A 1043 -5.99 -33.61 6.12
N ARG A 1044 -5.58 -34.66 6.83
CA ARG A 1044 -4.77 -35.76 6.30
C ARG A 1044 -5.57 -37.00 5.90
N SER A 1045 -6.77 -37.19 6.45
CA SER A 1045 -7.68 -38.28 6.10
C SER A 1045 -8.50 -38.01 4.83
N GLY A 1046 -8.65 -36.74 4.43
CA GLY A 1046 -9.56 -36.33 3.34
C GLY A 1046 -10.91 -35.81 3.82
N ASP A 1047 -11.13 -35.74 5.14
CA ASP A 1047 -12.38 -35.34 5.77
C ASP A 1047 -12.54 -33.80 5.83
N VAL A 1048 -12.44 -33.13 4.68
CA VAL A 1048 -12.57 -31.67 4.54
C VAL A 1048 -13.26 -31.29 3.24
N GLU A 1049 -14.17 -30.31 3.31
CA GLU A 1049 -14.87 -29.83 2.12
C GLU A 1049 -14.03 -28.88 1.26
N ALA A 1050 -14.37 -28.79 -0.02
CA ALA A 1050 -13.77 -27.84 -0.95
C ALA A 1050 -13.88 -26.39 -0.47
N ALA A 1051 -15.02 -26.04 0.16
CA ALA A 1051 -15.27 -24.71 0.71
C ALA A 1051 -14.37 -24.36 1.92
N GLU A 1052 -14.11 -25.34 2.81
CA GLU A 1052 -13.23 -25.16 3.98
C GLU A 1052 -11.79 -24.77 3.59
N LEU A 1053 -11.37 -25.13 2.36
CA LEU A 1053 -10.02 -24.94 1.84
C LEU A 1053 -9.86 -23.71 0.91
N VAL A 1054 -10.92 -22.94 0.64
CA VAL A 1054 -10.86 -21.80 -0.28
C VAL A 1054 -9.96 -20.68 0.28
N VAL A 1055 -8.98 -20.27 -0.51
CA VAL A 1055 -8.14 -19.09 -0.26
C VAL A 1055 -8.58 -17.94 -1.18
N THR A 1056 -8.74 -16.74 -0.63
CA THR A 1056 -9.24 -15.55 -1.34
C THR A 1056 -8.17 -14.47 -1.44
N ASN A 1057 -7.81 -14.09 -2.68
CA ASN A 1057 -6.81 -13.04 -2.95
C ASN A 1057 -7.40 -11.94 -3.84
N THR A 1058 -7.20 -10.66 -3.46
CA THR A 1058 -7.58 -9.50 -4.30
C THR A 1058 -6.68 -9.36 -5.52
N LEU A 1059 -7.26 -9.02 -6.67
CA LEU A 1059 -6.53 -8.76 -7.90
C LEU A 1059 -5.84 -7.40 -7.87
N SER A 1060 -4.51 -7.45 -7.92
CA SER A 1060 -3.62 -6.29 -7.99
C SER A 1060 -3.64 -5.53 -9.33
N GLN A 1061 -3.93 -6.23 -10.43
CA GLN A 1061 -3.63 -5.85 -11.82
C GLN A 1061 -4.66 -6.53 -12.75
N GLU A 1062 -4.72 -6.08 -14.02
CA GLU A 1062 -5.50 -6.76 -15.08
C GLU A 1062 -4.92 -8.16 -15.34
N VAL A 1063 -5.73 -9.12 -15.82
CA VAL A 1063 -5.30 -10.54 -15.95
C VAL A 1063 -4.04 -10.69 -16.82
N GLY A 1064 -4.01 -10.00 -17.96
CA GLY A 1064 -2.87 -9.99 -18.89
C GLY A 1064 -1.62 -9.26 -18.39
N GLU A 1065 -1.69 -8.52 -17.28
CA GLU A 1065 -0.54 -7.82 -16.69
C GLU A 1065 0.26 -8.69 -15.70
N TYR A 1066 -0.32 -9.79 -15.19
CA TYR A 1066 0.33 -10.67 -14.21
C TYR A 1066 1.54 -11.44 -14.77
N ARG A 1067 2.75 -10.94 -14.52
CA ARG A 1067 4.01 -11.51 -15.03
C ARG A 1067 4.53 -12.72 -14.27
N HIS A 1068 4.09 -12.92 -13.04
CA HIS A 1068 4.49 -14.05 -12.20
C HIS A 1068 3.33 -15.03 -12.05
N ASN A 1069 3.67 -16.30 -11.87
CA ASN A 1069 2.72 -17.34 -11.45
C ASN A 1069 2.58 -17.31 -9.93
N THR A 1070 2.14 -16.16 -9.40
CA THR A 1070 1.54 -16.10 -8.07
C THR A 1070 0.17 -16.78 -8.11
N VAL A 1071 -0.34 -17.15 -6.94
CA VAL A 1071 -1.49 -18.05 -6.87
C VAL A 1071 -2.74 -17.43 -7.50
N GLN A 1072 -3.03 -16.18 -7.13
CA GLN A 1072 -4.09 -15.38 -7.74
C GLN A 1072 -3.92 -15.13 -9.24
N ALA A 1073 -2.69 -15.16 -9.76
CA ALA A 1073 -2.41 -14.94 -11.19
C ALA A 1073 -2.68 -16.18 -12.05
N ILE A 1074 -2.40 -17.37 -11.49
CA ILE A 1074 -2.78 -18.65 -12.09
C ILE A 1074 -4.30 -18.73 -12.14
N THR A 1075 -4.95 -18.47 -11.00
CA THR A 1075 -6.42 -18.45 -10.88
C THR A 1075 -7.07 -17.49 -11.87
N ALA A 1076 -6.59 -16.24 -11.93
CA ALA A 1076 -7.10 -15.23 -12.85
C ALA A 1076 -6.99 -15.64 -14.32
N ARG A 1077 -5.84 -16.20 -14.75
CA ARG A 1077 -5.65 -16.70 -16.13
C ARG A 1077 -6.60 -17.84 -16.46
N MET A 1078 -6.80 -18.78 -15.54
CA MET A 1078 -7.69 -19.91 -15.77
C MET A 1078 -9.14 -19.44 -15.94
N LEU A 1079 -9.59 -18.46 -15.16
CA LEU A 1079 -10.92 -17.84 -15.29
C LEU A 1079 -11.10 -17.05 -16.60
N ASP A 1080 -10.10 -16.24 -16.98
CA ASP A 1080 -10.06 -15.47 -18.24
C ASP A 1080 -10.10 -16.37 -19.48
N CYS A 1081 -9.36 -17.49 -19.48
CA CYS A 1081 -9.46 -18.52 -20.52
C CYS A 1081 -10.82 -19.25 -20.58
N HIS A 1082 -11.67 -19.14 -19.55
CA HIS A 1082 -13.06 -19.61 -19.54
C HIS A 1082 -14.07 -18.47 -19.76
N GLY A 1083 -13.62 -17.27 -20.14
CA GLY A 1083 -14.45 -16.14 -20.55
C GLY A 1083 -14.85 -15.15 -19.46
N ALA A 1084 -14.32 -15.29 -18.23
CA ALA A 1084 -14.59 -14.33 -17.17
C ALA A 1084 -13.80 -13.02 -17.36
N THR A 1085 -14.48 -11.88 -17.36
CA THR A 1085 -13.81 -10.56 -17.33
C THR A 1085 -13.47 -10.20 -15.90
N LEU A 1086 -12.19 -10.00 -15.59
CA LEU A 1086 -11.71 -9.67 -14.24
C LEU A 1086 -10.99 -8.32 -14.24
N HIS A 1087 -11.31 -7.46 -13.29
CA HIS A 1087 -10.68 -6.14 -13.13
C HIS A 1087 -9.75 -6.04 -11.91
N PRO A 1088 -8.80 -5.09 -11.92
CA PRO A 1088 -8.05 -4.70 -10.72
C PRO A 1088 -9.04 -4.32 -9.60
N GLY A 1089 -8.91 -5.00 -8.46
CA GLY A 1089 -9.74 -4.83 -7.25
C GLY A 1089 -10.85 -5.84 -7.04
N GLU A 1090 -11.15 -6.71 -8.01
CA GLU A 1090 -12.01 -7.86 -7.76
C GLU A 1090 -11.24 -8.97 -7.04
N ALA A 1091 -11.94 -9.89 -6.37
CA ALA A 1091 -11.34 -11.01 -5.65
C ALA A 1091 -11.43 -12.31 -6.43
N VAL A 1092 -10.38 -13.14 -6.34
CA VAL A 1092 -10.36 -14.50 -6.90
C VAL A 1092 -10.17 -15.55 -5.80
N GLN A 1093 -10.89 -16.67 -5.96
CA GLN A 1093 -11.00 -17.77 -4.99
C GLN A 1093 -10.43 -19.05 -5.61
N PHE A 1094 -9.61 -19.79 -4.84
CA PHE A 1094 -8.96 -21.02 -5.31
C PHE A 1094 -8.66 -22.01 -4.18
N ILE A 1095 -8.41 -23.27 -4.55
CA ILE A 1095 -7.94 -24.34 -3.67
C ILE A 1095 -6.50 -24.70 -4.08
N ILE A 1096 -5.61 -24.90 -3.09
CA ILE A 1096 -4.25 -25.43 -3.26
C ILE A 1096 -4.30 -26.93 -3.55
N THR A 1097 -4.04 -27.30 -4.80
CA THR A 1097 -4.01 -28.69 -5.29
C THR A 1097 -2.63 -29.32 -5.09
N ASN A 1098 -1.55 -28.58 -5.37
CA ASN A 1098 -0.16 -29.02 -5.19
C ASN A 1098 0.81 -27.83 -5.19
N ALA A 1099 1.15 -27.27 -4.02
CA ALA A 1099 1.99 -26.08 -3.90
C ALA A 1099 3.39 -26.27 -4.51
N GLY A 1100 3.88 -27.52 -4.56
CA GLY A 1100 5.17 -27.89 -5.15
C GLY A 1100 5.17 -28.10 -6.67
N ALA A 1101 4.02 -28.06 -7.35
CA ALA A 1101 3.93 -28.48 -8.75
C ALA A 1101 4.79 -27.64 -9.71
N LYS A 1102 5.31 -28.32 -10.76
CA LYS A 1102 6.19 -27.70 -11.77
C LYS A 1102 5.40 -26.94 -12.83
N VAL A 1103 4.24 -27.46 -13.21
CA VAL A 1103 3.24 -26.76 -14.02
C VAL A 1103 2.50 -25.79 -13.08
N PRO A 1104 2.37 -24.51 -13.42
CA PRO A 1104 1.65 -23.53 -12.60
C PRO A 1104 0.17 -23.88 -12.38
N GLU A 1105 -0.50 -24.34 -13.43
CA GLU A 1105 -1.93 -24.66 -13.49
C GLU A 1105 -2.31 -25.94 -12.71
N ASP A 1106 -1.32 -26.73 -12.31
CA ASP A 1106 -1.46 -27.89 -11.41
C ASP A 1106 -1.34 -27.50 -9.93
N ARG A 1107 -0.96 -26.25 -9.62
CA ARG A 1107 -0.76 -25.79 -8.23
C ARG A 1107 -2.04 -25.43 -7.50
N VAL A 1108 -3.00 -24.91 -8.26
CA VAL A 1108 -4.31 -24.50 -7.76
C VAL A 1108 -5.42 -24.74 -8.77
N ARG A 1109 -6.64 -24.91 -8.25
CA ARG A 1109 -7.87 -24.82 -9.04
C ARG A 1109 -8.66 -23.58 -8.64
N PRO A 1110 -9.14 -22.75 -9.60
CA PRO A 1110 -10.17 -21.76 -9.30
C PRO A 1110 -11.41 -22.46 -8.76
N TYR A 1111 -12.01 -21.92 -7.70
CA TYR A 1111 -13.14 -22.57 -7.02
C TYR A 1111 -14.35 -22.76 -7.96
N THR A 1112 -14.62 -21.79 -8.83
CA THR A 1112 -15.69 -21.85 -9.85
C THR A 1112 -15.39 -22.79 -11.04
N LEU A 1113 -14.20 -23.40 -11.09
CA LEU A 1113 -13.78 -24.38 -12.11
C LEU A 1113 -13.36 -25.73 -11.48
N LEU A 1114 -13.88 -26.03 -10.29
CA LEU A 1114 -13.69 -27.33 -9.62
C LEU A 1114 -14.61 -28.39 -10.25
N GLY A 1115 -14.10 -29.61 -10.40
CA GLY A 1115 -14.89 -30.77 -10.83
C GLY A 1115 -15.32 -31.63 -9.65
N THR A 1116 -16.07 -32.71 -9.91
CA THR A 1116 -16.40 -33.72 -8.89
C THR A 1116 -15.14 -34.42 -8.38
N ASP A 1117 -14.20 -34.72 -9.28
CA ASP A 1117 -12.91 -35.32 -8.95
C ASP A 1117 -11.88 -34.21 -8.69
N TRP A 1118 -11.59 -33.94 -7.42
CA TRP A 1118 -10.61 -32.94 -6.99
C TRP A 1118 -9.71 -33.47 -5.86
N HIS A 1119 -8.61 -32.77 -5.58
CA HIS A 1119 -7.63 -33.10 -4.54
C HIS A 1119 -6.94 -31.84 -4.03
N TYR A 1120 -6.21 -31.94 -2.91
CA TYR A 1120 -5.57 -30.80 -2.27
C TYR A 1120 -4.21 -31.12 -1.62
N ASP A 1121 -3.41 -30.09 -1.34
CA ASP A 1121 -2.08 -30.20 -0.71
C ASP A 1121 -2.18 -30.14 0.82
N ALA A 1122 -2.35 -31.30 1.46
CA ALA A 1122 -2.53 -31.39 2.92
C ALA A 1122 -1.38 -30.74 3.73
N GLU A 1123 -0.12 -30.87 3.30
CA GLU A 1123 1.02 -30.32 4.05
C GLU A 1123 1.16 -28.79 3.90
N ALA A 1124 0.69 -28.22 2.79
CA ALA A 1124 0.56 -26.77 2.65
C ALA A 1124 -0.40 -26.18 3.71
N TYR A 1125 -1.61 -26.74 3.84
CA TYR A 1125 -2.58 -26.28 4.85
C TYR A 1125 -2.14 -26.65 6.28
N ALA A 1126 -1.49 -27.80 6.51
CA ALA A 1126 -0.95 -28.18 7.83
C ALA A 1126 0.09 -27.17 8.32
N THR A 1127 0.91 -26.63 7.40
CA THR A 1127 1.86 -25.56 7.70
C THR A 1127 1.16 -24.25 8.10
N MET A 1128 -0.05 -23.98 7.59
CA MET A 1128 -0.87 -22.83 7.99
C MET A 1128 -1.49 -23.05 9.39
N LEU A 1129 -2.04 -24.24 9.67
CA LEU A 1129 -2.57 -24.62 10.99
C LEU A 1129 -1.50 -24.48 12.09
N LEU A 1130 -0.31 -25.07 11.89
CA LEU A 1130 0.80 -24.99 12.85
C LEU A 1130 1.26 -23.54 13.13
N ARG A 1131 1.20 -22.65 12.12
CA ARG A 1131 1.55 -21.22 12.26
C ARG A 1131 0.49 -20.45 13.04
N ALA A 1132 -0.79 -20.78 12.84
CA ALA A 1132 -1.89 -20.20 13.58
C ALA A 1132 -1.84 -20.63 15.05
N ALA A 1133 -1.61 -21.91 15.33
CA ALA A 1133 -1.45 -22.41 16.70
C ALA A 1133 -0.25 -21.81 17.44
N GLU A 1134 0.91 -21.66 16.79
CA GLU A 1134 2.10 -21.01 17.39
C GLU A 1134 1.76 -19.58 17.86
N THR A 1135 1.07 -18.79 17.03
CA THR A 1135 0.71 -17.41 17.37
C THR A 1135 -0.15 -17.31 18.65
N VAL A 1136 -0.90 -18.36 18.98
CA VAL A 1136 -1.77 -18.44 20.16
C VAL A 1136 -1.02 -19.00 21.39
N LEU A 1137 -0.10 -19.96 21.19
CA LEU A 1137 0.53 -20.73 22.27
C LEU A 1137 1.98 -20.33 22.60
N GLU A 1138 2.60 -19.42 21.83
CA GLU A 1138 4.01 -19.00 22.01
C GLU A 1138 4.31 -18.47 23.42
N LEU A 1139 3.43 -17.65 24.02
CA LEU A 1139 3.59 -17.13 25.39
C LEU A 1139 3.41 -18.20 26.49
N PHE A 1140 2.95 -19.40 26.13
CA PHE A 1140 2.87 -20.57 27.02
C PHE A 1140 4.02 -21.58 26.79
N GLY A 1141 5.00 -21.24 25.94
CA GLY A 1141 6.20 -22.06 25.70
C GLY A 1141 6.05 -23.09 24.57
N TYR A 1142 5.16 -22.86 23.60
CA TYR A 1142 4.97 -23.71 22.42
C TYR A 1142 5.43 -22.99 21.15
N THR A 1143 6.65 -23.31 20.69
CA THR A 1143 7.14 -22.92 19.36
C THR A 1143 6.57 -23.85 18.28
N ARG A 1144 6.62 -23.46 17.00
CA ARG A 1144 6.19 -24.31 15.88
C ARG A 1144 6.95 -25.64 15.79
N GLU A 1145 8.22 -25.63 16.20
CA GLU A 1145 9.07 -26.83 16.26
C GLU A 1145 8.50 -27.80 17.30
N ARG A 1146 8.25 -27.31 18.52
CA ARG A 1146 7.61 -28.10 19.58
C ARG A 1146 6.21 -28.57 19.20
N LEU A 1147 5.38 -27.72 18.60
CA LEU A 1147 4.03 -28.09 18.15
C LEU A 1147 4.06 -29.18 17.08
N ARG A 1148 5.03 -29.11 16.14
CA ARG A 1148 5.25 -30.17 15.16
C ARG A 1148 5.69 -31.46 15.84
N ASP A 1149 6.66 -31.42 16.76
CA ASP A 1149 7.22 -32.60 17.40
C ASP A 1149 6.23 -33.28 18.37
N ASP A 1150 5.49 -32.50 19.17
CA ASP A 1150 4.54 -33.01 20.15
C ASP A 1150 3.31 -33.64 19.46
N VAL A 1151 2.83 -33.07 18.34
CA VAL A 1151 1.73 -33.66 17.54
C VAL A 1151 2.21 -34.81 16.66
N ALA A 1152 3.41 -34.72 16.05
CA ALA A 1152 3.94 -35.82 15.23
C ALA A 1152 4.24 -37.08 16.04
N LYS A 1153 4.66 -36.96 17.31
CA LYS A 1153 4.83 -38.11 18.21
C LYS A 1153 3.50 -38.83 18.46
N LYS A 1154 2.42 -38.10 18.76
CA LYS A 1154 1.11 -38.69 19.00
C LYS A 1154 0.56 -39.42 17.77
N ILE A 1155 0.59 -38.78 16.60
CA ILE A 1155 0.10 -39.34 15.31
C ILE A 1155 0.89 -40.59 14.88
N LEU A 1156 2.07 -40.85 15.46
CA LEU A 1156 2.86 -42.09 15.26
C LEU A 1156 2.61 -43.15 16.35
N THR A 1157 1.71 -42.89 17.30
CA THR A 1157 1.32 -43.79 18.41
C THR A 1157 -0.18 -44.06 18.48
N SER A 1158 -0.95 -43.50 17.55
CA SER A 1158 -2.41 -43.65 17.36
C SER A 1158 -2.70 -44.37 16.05
#